data_AF-A0ABC8LE42-F1
#
_entry.id   AF-A0ABC8LE42-F1
#
_cell.length_a   1.000
_cell.length_b   1.000
_cell.length_c   1.000
_cell.angle_alpha   90.00
_cell.angle_beta   90.00
_cell.angle_gamma   90.00
#
_symmetry.space_group_name_H-M   'P 1'
#
loop_
_entity.id
_entity.type
_entity.pdbx_description
1 polymer ?
#
loop_
_entity_poly.entity_id
_entity_poly.type
_entity_poly.pdbx_seq_one_letter_code
_entity_poly.pdbx_strand_id
1 'polypeptide(L)'
;MITHMQHNPSMFGFRASKLLLSVLFLIQLLSTQLLAQRSKSPWQTLTGKAPRVIARGGFSGLFPDSSLNAYNFVAPTSAPNTVLWCDVQLTKDGVGICFPSVTMYNASNVQDAYPKKKNSYLLNGVPTQDWFTIDFTSKDLQTVFLIRGVLSRSDAYDNNQNVISTVQEIATQLKKPKGFWLNVQHDAFYTQHNLSISSFLLTVSKTVIIDYISSPEVSFFRNIRFGKTRPKFVFRFLDKDEVEVSTNQTYGSLMKNLTFIKTFASGVLVPKSYIWPVKDQYLLPHTSFVKDAHRAGLEVYASGFANDFDIAYNYSYDPLAEYLSFMDNGDFSVDGFLSDFPLTASSAVDCFSHLGSNASTQVDFLVISKNGASGDYPGCTDLAYSKAIKDGADVIDCSVQMSSDGVPFCLNSIDLVESTNIIQSPFKNRSATVPEFNSLAGLYSFNLAWSEIQTLTPAITNPYNGGFKMFRNPRERSSGKLVTLSQFLNFTKNSSSLVGVLINVEHAAYLREKQGLDIVKAVLDTLKESGYSKRVMIQSSNSSVLVDIKKHSRYETVYEVEETIRDILDSAIQDIKTFADAVVFKKLSVYPVSASFITGQTNLVERLQKKFKLPVYVETFRNEFVSQAWDFFSDATVELNTHVTLAGVSGTITEFPLTAARYKRNRCVAREDTPPYMIPIQPAGLLEIASPTSLPPAEAPNPVFTDADVTEPPLPPVIARASATSPGPLSTDQKAPNGQARVALSLLLSALSMVLASLLLLL
;
A
#
# COMPACT_ATOMS: atom_id res chain seq x y z
N MET A 1 2.78 100.00 33.04
CA MET A 1 1.50 99.88 33.75
C MET A 1 0.75 98.71 33.11
N ILE A 2 0.63 97.60 33.84
CA ILE A 2 -0.15 96.36 33.56
C ILE A 2 0.08 95.68 32.20
N THR A 3 0.93 94.65 32.18
CA THR A 3 1.05 93.66 31.10
C THR A 3 0.18 92.43 31.42
N HIS A 4 -0.84 92.18 30.59
CA HIS A 4 -1.68 90.99 30.65
C HIS A 4 -1.05 89.83 29.86
N MET A 5 -0.87 88.67 30.51
CA MET A 5 -0.60 87.39 29.85
C MET A 5 -1.90 86.83 29.25
N GLN A 6 -1.85 86.37 28.00
CA GLN A 6 -2.83 85.45 27.43
C GLN A 6 -2.12 84.17 26.97
N HIS A 7 -2.52 83.06 27.56
CA HIS A 7 -2.06 81.70 27.24
C HIS A 7 -2.66 81.23 25.91
N ASN A 8 -1.80 80.73 25.02
CA ASN A 8 -2.15 80.22 23.69
C ASN A 8 -2.46 78.70 23.77
N PRO A 9 -3.65 78.22 23.35
CA PRO A 9 -4.05 76.83 23.45
C PRO A 9 -3.68 76.08 22.15
N SER A 10 -2.41 75.74 21.96
CA SER A 10 -1.99 74.93 20.79
C SER A 10 -1.02 73.80 21.14
N MET A 11 -0.75 73.58 22.42
CA MET A 11 0.30 72.65 22.87
C MET A 11 -0.20 71.41 23.61
N PHE A 12 -1.52 71.14 23.58
CA PHE A 12 -2.11 69.92 24.17
C PHE A 12 -2.59 68.89 23.13
N GLY A 13 -2.86 69.29 21.88
CA GLY A 13 -3.31 68.37 20.82
C GLY A 13 -2.22 67.46 20.25
N PHE A 14 -0.95 67.88 20.27
CA PHE A 14 0.15 67.13 19.67
C PHE A 14 0.70 66.00 20.57
N ARG A 15 0.50 66.05 21.89
CA ARG A 15 0.92 64.97 22.81
C ARG A 15 -0.10 63.83 22.87
N ALA A 16 -1.40 64.14 22.83
CA ALA A 16 -2.46 63.13 22.83
C ALA A 16 -2.47 62.29 21.54
N SER A 17 -2.21 62.91 20.38
CA SER A 17 -2.16 62.21 19.08
C SER A 17 -0.97 61.24 18.97
N LYS A 18 0.20 61.61 19.51
CA LYS A 18 1.37 60.71 19.57
C LYS A 18 1.14 59.52 20.51
N LEU A 19 0.47 59.74 21.65
CA LEU A 19 0.12 58.66 22.58
C LEU A 19 -0.87 57.67 21.95
N LEU A 20 -1.89 58.18 21.23
CA LEU A 20 -2.88 57.33 20.56
C LEU A 20 -2.24 56.48 19.44
N LEU A 21 -1.33 57.06 18.65
CA LEU A 21 -0.60 56.33 17.61
C LEU A 21 0.31 55.25 18.19
N SER A 22 1.00 55.53 19.30
CA SER A 22 1.83 54.52 19.98
C SER A 22 1.01 53.40 20.61
N VAL A 23 -0.18 53.69 21.13
CA VAL A 23 -1.10 52.67 21.66
C VAL A 23 -1.70 51.84 20.53
N LEU A 24 -2.05 52.44 19.38
CA LEU A 24 -2.48 51.71 18.18
C LEU A 24 -1.37 50.82 17.60
N PHE A 25 -0.12 51.30 17.57
CA PHE A 25 1.03 50.48 17.18
C PHE A 25 1.29 49.35 18.18
N LEU A 26 1.18 49.59 19.50
CA LEU A 26 1.29 48.55 20.52
C LEU A 26 0.14 47.54 20.46
N ILE A 27 -1.09 47.96 20.14
CA ILE A 27 -2.24 47.06 19.95
C ILE A 27 -2.05 46.22 18.68
N GLN A 28 -1.52 46.80 17.58
CA GLN A 28 -1.19 46.02 16.38
C GLN A 28 0.00 45.08 16.59
N LEU A 29 1.02 45.49 17.37
CA LEU A 29 2.15 44.63 17.76
C LEU A 29 1.71 43.51 18.70
N LEU A 30 0.83 43.76 19.68
CA LEU A 30 0.23 42.71 20.52
C LEU A 30 -0.68 41.78 19.70
N SER A 31 -1.41 42.29 18.70
CA SER A 31 -2.22 41.47 17.79
C SER A 31 -1.35 40.53 16.95
N THR A 32 -0.17 40.99 16.51
CA THR A 32 0.79 40.14 15.78
C THR A 32 1.54 39.16 16.69
N GLN A 33 1.71 39.46 17.98
CA GLN A 33 2.34 38.53 18.93
C GLN A 33 1.36 37.49 19.48
N LEU A 34 0.05 37.78 19.53
CA LEU A 34 -0.99 36.78 19.85
C LEU A 34 -1.26 35.81 18.70
N LEU A 35 -1.04 36.20 17.43
CA LEU A 35 -1.07 35.27 16.28
C LEU A 35 0.25 34.52 16.06
N ALA A 36 1.37 34.98 16.64
CA ALA A 36 2.69 34.36 16.49
C ALA A 36 3.06 33.41 17.63
N GLN A 37 2.11 33.01 18.47
CA GLN A 37 2.26 31.79 19.26
C GLN A 37 2.04 30.60 18.30
N ARG A 38 3.00 30.38 17.38
CA ARG A 38 3.12 29.11 16.65
C ARG A 38 2.94 28.02 17.68
N SER A 39 1.90 27.22 17.51
CA SER A 39 1.68 26.01 18.31
C SER A 39 3.02 25.30 18.46
N LYS A 40 3.44 25.02 19.70
CA LYS A 40 4.62 24.17 19.97
C LYS A 40 4.43 22.73 19.46
N SER A 41 3.22 22.39 19.03
CA SER A 41 2.91 21.09 18.48
C SER A 41 3.49 20.94 17.06
N PRO A 42 4.04 19.77 16.72
CA PRO A 42 4.41 19.47 15.33
C PRO A 42 3.16 19.33 14.44
N TRP A 43 1.97 19.13 15.02
CA TRP A 43 0.73 18.98 14.31
C TRP A 43 0.14 20.33 13.88
N GLN A 44 -0.11 20.47 12.58
CA GLN A 44 -0.76 21.63 11.98
C GLN A 44 -2.28 21.44 11.88
N THR A 45 -2.85 20.70 12.84
CA THR A 45 -4.30 20.54 13.00
C THR A 45 -4.89 21.80 13.64
N LEU A 46 -6.21 21.99 13.58
CA LEU A 46 -6.85 23.18 14.15
C LEU A 46 -6.56 23.33 15.65
N THR A 47 -6.47 22.20 16.36
CA THR A 47 -6.25 22.17 17.81
C THR A 47 -4.78 21.96 18.21
N GLY A 48 -3.89 21.77 17.24
CA GLY A 48 -2.50 21.36 17.48
C GLY A 48 -2.38 19.96 18.10
N LYS A 49 -3.41 19.11 18.06
CA LYS A 49 -3.35 17.72 18.52
C LYS A 49 -3.09 16.77 17.37
N ALA A 50 -2.64 15.56 17.68
CA ALA A 50 -2.51 14.50 16.69
C ALA A 50 -3.87 14.24 15.98
N PRO A 51 -3.86 13.94 14.67
CA PRO A 51 -5.07 13.57 13.94
C PRO A 51 -5.78 12.39 14.60
N ARG A 52 -7.12 12.40 14.59
CA ARG A 52 -7.93 11.30 15.11
C ARG A 52 -8.04 10.17 14.10
N VAL A 53 -8.00 8.93 14.60
CA VAL A 53 -8.36 7.75 13.82
C VAL A 53 -9.85 7.46 14.02
N ILE A 54 -10.57 7.27 12.92
CA ILE A 54 -12.00 6.96 12.89
C ILE A 54 -12.20 5.68 12.06
N ALA A 55 -12.69 4.62 12.70
CA ALA A 55 -12.87 3.29 12.10
C ALA A 55 -14.25 3.19 11.43
N ARG A 56 -14.30 3.26 10.09
CA ARG A 56 -15.54 3.26 9.29
C ARG A 56 -16.23 1.90 9.39
N GLY A 57 -17.33 1.81 10.15
CA GLY A 57 -18.03 0.54 10.36
C GLY A 57 -17.17 -0.49 11.13
N GLY A 58 -16.21 -0.02 11.94
CA GLY A 58 -15.18 -0.87 12.53
C GLY A 58 -13.98 -1.11 11.61
N PHE A 59 -13.38 -2.29 11.65
CA PHE A 59 -12.34 -2.73 10.72
C PHE A 59 -12.97 -3.31 9.44
N SER A 60 -13.71 -2.47 8.71
CA SER A 60 -14.49 -2.86 7.52
C SER A 60 -13.61 -3.26 6.32
N GLY A 61 -12.32 -2.92 6.35
CA GLY A 61 -11.31 -3.38 5.40
C GLY A 61 -11.14 -4.89 5.38
N LEU A 62 -11.51 -5.57 6.47
CA LEU A 62 -11.34 -7.01 6.65
C LEU A 62 -12.67 -7.75 6.84
N PHE A 63 -13.59 -7.20 7.64
CA PHE A 63 -14.86 -7.83 7.98
C PHE A 63 -16.05 -7.13 7.31
N PRO A 64 -17.23 -7.78 7.20
CA PRO A 64 -18.46 -7.11 6.82
C PRO A 64 -18.67 -5.81 7.63
N ASP A 65 -18.91 -4.71 6.92
CA ASP A 65 -19.06 -3.37 7.50
C ASP A 65 -20.12 -3.38 8.61
N SER A 66 -19.83 -2.72 9.73
CA SER A 66 -20.73 -2.56 10.87
C SER A 66 -21.09 -3.88 11.58
N SER A 67 -20.40 -4.97 11.27
CA SER A 67 -20.49 -6.21 12.06
C SER A 67 -19.83 -6.04 13.43
N LEU A 68 -20.31 -6.80 14.41
CA LEU A 68 -19.69 -6.81 15.74
C LEU A 68 -18.22 -7.26 15.68
N ASN A 69 -17.88 -8.19 14.78
CA ASN A 69 -16.49 -8.59 14.53
C ASN A 69 -15.64 -7.42 14.06
N ALA A 70 -16.13 -6.63 13.10
CA ALA A 70 -15.45 -5.42 12.63
C ALA A 70 -15.20 -4.43 13.78
N TYR A 71 -16.20 -4.18 14.63
CA TYR A 71 -16.04 -3.25 15.74
C TYR A 71 -15.13 -3.79 16.87
N ASN A 72 -15.26 -5.06 17.24
CA ASN A 72 -14.43 -5.70 18.25
C ASN A 72 -12.96 -5.71 17.85
N PHE A 73 -12.67 -5.86 16.56
CA PHE A 73 -11.30 -5.92 16.06
C PHE A 73 -10.56 -4.58 16.12
N VAL A 74 -11.24 -3.44 16.29
CA VAL A 74 -10.60 -2.12 16.39
C VAL A 74 -9.75 -1.98 17.65
N ALA A 75 -10.26 -2.42 18.81
CA ALA A 75 -9.56 -2.24 20.09
C ALA A 75 -8.17 -2.92 20.14
N PRO A 76 -7.99 -4.19 19.70
CA PRO A 76 -6.69 -4.84 19.71
C PRO A 76 -5.75 -4.43 18.55
N THR A 77 -6.19 -3.62 17.59
CA THR A 77 -5.40 -3.31 16.38
C THR A 77 -5.18 -1.83 16.13
N SER A 78 -5.78 -0.94 16.90
CA SER A 78 -5.80 0.50 16.62
C SER A 78 -5.44 1.34 17.85
N ALA A 79 -5.27 2.65 17.65
CA ALA A 79 -4.99 3.58 18.72
C ALA A 79 -6.09 3.55 19.81
N PRO A 80 -5.76 3.63 21.11
CA PRO A 80 -6.74 3.53 22.19
C PRO A 80 -7.87 4.56 22.15
N ASN A 81 -7.67 5.69 21.48
CA ASN A 81 -8.64 6.77 21.29
C ASN A 81 -9.34 6.74 19.91
N THR A 82 -9.26 5.61 19.20
CA THR A 82 -9.96 5.41 17.92
C THR A 82 -11.46 5.59 18.10
N VAL A 83 -12.06 6.40 17.25
CA VAL A 83 -13.49 6.67 17.23
C VAL A 83 -14.18 5.62 16.36
N LEU A 84 -15.24 5.00 16.86
CA LEU A 84 -16.05 4.08 16.06
C LEU A 84 -17.06 4.87 15.23
N TRP A 85 -17.21 4.52 13.97
CA TRP A 85 -18.17 5.15 13.06
C TRP A 85 -19.31 4.21 12.73
N CYS A 86 -20.53 4.72 12.81
CA CYS A 86 -21.75 4.04 12.44
C CYS A 86 -22.56 4.91 11.48
N ASP A 87 -22.82 4.40 10.28
CA ASP A 87 -23.83 4.95 9.38
C ASP A 87 -25.21 4.54 9.95
N VAL A 88 -25.97 5.53 10.43
CA VAL A 88 -27.24 5.30 11.11
C VAL A 88 -28.36 5.24 10.09
N GLN A 89 -29.05 4.11 10.04
CA GLN A 89 -30.27 3.92 9.27
C GLN A 89 -31.44 3.65 10.21
N LEU A 90 -32.65 4.07 9.84
CA LEU A 90 -33.87 3.70 10.57
C LEU A 90 -34.59 2.54 9.89
N THR A 91 -35.07 1.63 10.71
CA THR A 91 -36.04 0.59 10.34
C THR A 91 -37.46 1.16 10.23
N LYS A 92 -38.39 0.37 9.68
CA LYS A 92 -39.82 0.70 9.58
C LYS A 92 -40.46 1.11 10.92
N ASP A 93 -40.03 0.48 12.01
CA ASP A 93 -40.48 0.72 13.39
C ASP A 93 -39.65 1.81 14.11
N GLY A 94 -38.79 2.54 13.39
CA GLY A 94 -38.04 3.69 13.93
C GLY A 94 -36.84 3.32 14.80
N VAL A 95 -36.37 2.07 14.75
CA VAL A 95 -35.16 1.62 15.45
C VAL A 95 -33.92 2.01 14.64
N GLY A 96 -32.92 2.60 15.29
CA GLY A 96 -31.66 2.98 14.64
C GLY A 96 -30.63 1.86 14.65
N ILE A 97 -30.22 1.45 13.46
CA ILE A 97 -29.23 0.40 13.18
C ILE A 97 -27.95 0.99 12.60
N CYS A 98 -26.83 0.29 12.79
CA CYS A 98 -25.58 0.58 12.10
C CYS A 98 -25.52 -0.23 10.81
N PHE A 99 -25.64 0.45 9.68
CA PHE A 99 -25.65 -0.18 8.36
C PHE A 99 -25.20 0.84 7.28
N PRO A 100 -24.34 0.45 6.32
CA PRO A 100 -23.61 1.41 5.47
C PRO A 100 -24.47 2.25 4.51
N SER A 101 -25.70 1.81 4.19
CA SER A 101 -26.58 2.47 3.21
C SER A 101 -28.07 2.32 3.57
N VAL A 102 -28.93 3.23 3.10
CA VAL A 102 -30.39 3.06 3.22
C VAL A 102 -30.91 1.87 2.39
N THR A 103 -30.18 1.50 1.34
CA THR A 103 -30.44 0.30 0.53
C THR A 103 -29.64 -0.89 1.06
N MET A 104 -30.25 -2.07 1.07
CA MET A 104 -29.75 -3.25 1.79
C MET A 104 -29.13 -4.32 0.88
N TYR A 105 -29.29 -4.23 -0.44
CA TYR A 105 -28.70 -5.23 -1.35
C TYR A 105 -27.18 -5.35 -1.18
N ASN A 106 -26.50 -4.21 -1.10
CA ASN A 106 -25.07 -4.22 -0.82
C ASN A 106 -24.82 -4.41 0.68
N ALA A 107 -23.79 -5.20 1.03
CA ALA A 107 -23.38 -5.51 2.40
C ALA A 107 -24.39 -6.33 3.25
N SER A 108 -25.42 -6.94 2.64
CA SER A 108 -26.26 -7.93 3.34
C SER A 108 -26.80 -9.03 2.43
N ASN A 109 -27.27 -10.13 3.02
CA ASN A 109 -27.96 -11.21 2.31
C ASN A 109 -29.49 -10.99 2.18
N VAL A 110 -29.97 -9.74 2.24
CA VAL A 110 -31.42 -9.43 2.26
C VAL A 110 -32.18 -10.04 1.07
N GLN A 111 -31.53 -10.19 -0.08
CA GLN A 111 -32.15 -10.81 -1.26
C GLN A 111 -32.51 -12.28 -1.05
N ASP A 112 -31.73 -13.00 -0.25
CA ASP A 112 -31.94 -14.42 0.03
C ASP A 112 -33.03 -14.58 1.10
N ALA A 113 -33.01 -13.71 2.12
CA ALA A 113 -34.02 -13.69 3.17
C ALA A 113 -35.40 -13.21 2.67
N TYR A 114 -35.42 -12.23 1.76
CA TYR A 114 -36.66 -11.56 1.31
C TYR A 114 -36.69 -11.23 -0.19
N PRO A 115 -36.60 -12.23 -1.10
CA PRO A 115 -36.42 -12.01 -2.54
C PRO A 115 -37.53 -11.17 -3.22
N LYS A 116 -38.72 -11.12 -2.63
CA LYS A 116 -39.91 -10.45 -3.17
C LYS A 116 -40.20 -9.07 -2.56
N LYS A 117 -39.36 -8.56 -1.65
CA LYS A 117 -39.56 -7.28 -0.94
C LYS A 117 -38.76 -6.10 -1.52
N LYS A 118 -38.49 -6.09 -2.81
CA LYS A 118 -37.94 -4.90 -3.48
C LYS A 118 -39.02 -3.84 -3.64
N ASN A 119 -38.71 -2.61 -3.25
CA ASN A 119 -39.56 -1.44 -3.48
C ASN A 119 -38.81 -0.38 -4.28
N SER A 120 -39.53 0.64 -4.75
CA SER A 120 -38.96 1.77 -5.46
C SER A 120 -39.33 3.06 -4.74
N TYR A 121 -38.32 3.85 -4.38
CA TYR A 121 -38.49 5.14 -3.73
C TYR A 121 -37.62 6.20 -4.39
N LEU A 122 -37.94 7.47 -4.15
CA LEU A 122 -37.13 8.60 -4.61
C LEU A 122 -36.03 8.89 -3.58
N LEU A 123 -34.80 8.47 -3.87
CA LEU A 123 -33.65 8.82 -3.05
C LEU A 123 -33.00 10.08 -3.62
N ASN A 124 -33.09 11.20 -2.90
CA ASN A 124 -32.64 12.52 -3.37
C ASN A 124 -33.22 12.90 -4.75
N GLY A 125 -34.47 12.51 -5.02
CA GLY A 125 -35.17 12.78 -6.28
C GLY A 125 -34.92 11.77 -7.40
N VAL A 126 -34.03 10.78 -7.18
CA VAL A 126 -33.75 9.71 -8.15
C VAL A 126 -34.58 8.46 -7.82
N PRO A 127 -35.36 7.91 -8.76
CA PRO A 127 -36.04 6.63 -8.57
C PRO A 127 -35.01 5.50 -8.38
N THR A 128 -35.02 4.88 -7.21
CA THR A 128 -34.10 3.81 -6.83
C THR A 128 -34.91 2.58 -6.44
N GLN A 129 -34.66 1.46 -7.10
CA GLN A 129 -35.32 0.18 -6.82
C GLN A 129 -34.38 -0.76 -6.07
N ASP A 130 -34.69 -1.08 -4.82
CA ASP A 130 -33.87 -1.91 -3.94
C ASP A 130 -34.70 -2.43 -2.74
N TRP A 131 -34.07 -3.13 -1.80
CA TRP A 131 -34.58 -3.36 -0.46
C TRP A 131 -34.18 -2.19 0.43
N PHE A 132 -35.14 -1.50 1.03
CA PHE A 132 -34.85 -0.34 1.89
C PHE A 132 -35.02 -0.68 3.36
N THR A 133 -34.20 -0.11 4.23
CA THR A 133 -34.31 -0.34 5.69
C THR A 133 -35.70 -0.01 6.24
N ILE A 134 -36.39 0.96 5.63
CA ILE A 134 -37.76 1.39 6.00
C ILE A 134 -38.85 0.36 5.66
N ASP A 135 -38.53 -0.69 4.90
CA ASP A 135 -39.48 -1.76 4.55
C ASP A 135 -39.49 -2.90 5.58
N PHE A 136 -38.53 -2.88 6.51
CA PHE A 136 -38.29 -3.93 7.49
C PHE A 136 -38.37 -3.39 8.91
N THR A 137 -39.00 -4.14 9.80
CA THR A 137 -38.92 -3.88 11.24
C THR A 137 -37.59 -4.39 11.79
N SER A 138 -37.16 -3.89 12.95
CA SER A 138 -35.99 -4.42 13.68
C SER A 138 -36.05 -5.95 13.87
N LYS A 139 -37.25 -6.50 14.06
CA LYS A 139 -37.48 -7.95 14.18
C LYS A 139 -37.26 -8.70 12.86
N ASP A 140 -37.66 -8.14 11.73
CA ASP A 140 -37.44 -8.76 10.42
C ASP A 140 -35.93 -8.91 10.15
N LEU A 141 -35.15 -7.90 10.54
CA LEU A 141 -33.71 -7.85 10.29
C LEU A 141 -32.87 -8.85 11.10
N GLN A 142 -33.45 -9.54 12.09
CA GLN A 142 -32.74 -10.59 12.84
C GLN A 142 -32.36 -11.81 11.98
N THR A 143 -33.00 -11.96 10.82
CA THR A 143 -32.73 -13.02 9.84
C THR A 143 -31.88 -12.55 8.66
N VAL A 144 -31.47 -11.28 8.66
CA VAL A 144 -30.61 -10.67 7.64
C VAL A 144 -29.21 -10.53 8.23
N PHE A 145 -28.23 -11.09 7.53
CA PHE A 145 -26.83 -11.09 7.92
C PHE A 145 -26.02 -10.14 7.05
N LEU A 146 -25.07 -9.46 7.69
CA LEU A 146 -24.06 -8.64 7.05
C LEU A 146 -23.07 -9.53 6.29
N ILE A 147 -22.80 -9.14 5.06
CA ILE A 147 -21.78 -9.75 4.18
C ILE A 147 -20.85 -8.66 3.65
N ARG A 148 -19.75 -9.03 2.98
CA ARG A 148 -18.85 -8.05 2.34
C ARG A 148 -19.62 -7.16 1.35
N GLY A 149 -19.41 -5.85 1.46
CA GLY A 149 -19.93 -4.86 0.51
C GLY A 149 -18.98 -4.55 -0.66
N VAL A 150 -17.76 -5.08 -0.61
CA VAL A 150 -16.70 -4.90 -1.60
C VAL A 150 -16.25 -6.28 -2.04
N LEU A 151 -16.57 -6.68 -3.28
CA LEU A 151 -16.36 -8.04 -3.76
C LEU A 151 -14.90 -8.43 -3.97
N SER A 152 -13.97 -7.46 -3.99
CA SER A 152 -12.53 -7.75 -3.98
C SER A 152 -12.01 -8.18 -2.60
N ARG A 153 -12.79 -8.01 -1.53
CA ARG A 153 -12.45 -8.48 -0.17
C ARG A 153 -12.85 -9.95 0.00
N SER A 154 -12.20 -10.63 0.95
CA SER A 154 -12.46 -12.05 1.25
C SER A 154 -13.92 -12.33 1.66
N ASP A 155 -14.49 -13.43 1.18
CA ASP A 155 -15.80 -13.98 1.62
C ASP A 155 -15.72 -14.76 2.92
N ALA A 156 -14.52 -14.99 3.45
CA ALA A 156 -14.32 -15.90 4.58
C ALA A 156 -15.21 -15.61 5.80
N TYR A 157 -15.73 -14.38 5.89
CA TYR A 157 -16.57 -13.89 6.98
C TYR A 157 -18.04 -13.68 6.62
N ASP A 158 -18.46 -13.92 5.36
CA ASP A 158 -19.85 -13.74 4.91
C ASP A 158 -20.79 -14.74 5.61
N ASN A 159 -20.29 -15.95 5.89
CA ASN A 159 -21.06 -17.03 6.54
C ASN A 159 -20.98 -17.02 8.07
N ASN A 160 -20.42 -15.97 8.68
CA ASN A 160 -20.31 -15.84 10.14
C ASN A 160 -21.63 -15.49 10.83
N GLN A 161 -22.74 -15.36 10.08
CA GLN A 161 -24.06 -14.98 10.60
C GLN A 161 -24.04 -13.65 11.38
N ASN A 162 -23.28 -12.67 10.88
CA ASN A 162 -23.16 -11.34 11.49
C ASN A 162 -24.51 -10.62 11.43
N VAL A 163 -25.23 -10.51 12.54
CA VAL A 163 -26.51 -9.79 12.59
C VAL A 163 -26.33 -8.27 12.51
N ILE A 164 -27.28 -7.58 11.89
CA ILE A 164 -27.35 -6.11 11.89
C ILE A 164 -27.63 -5.63 13.32
N SER A 165 -26.71 -4.85 13.89
CA SER A 165 -26.81 -4.37 15.27
C SER A 165 -27.40 -2.95 15.35
N THR A 166 -28.15 -2.71 16.42
CA THR A 166 -28.60 -1.36 16.80
C THR A 166 -27.45 -0.51 17.34
N VAL A 167 -27.61 0.81 17.28
CA VAL A 167 -26.64 1.76 17.87
C VAL A 167 -26.42 1.48 19.37
N GLN A 168 -27.49 1.16 20.09
CA GLN A 168 -27.48 0.84 21.52
C GLN A 168 -26.73 -0.46 21.81
N GLU A 169 -26.93 -1.49 21.00
CA GLU A 169 -26.24 -2.77 21.15
C GLU A 169 -24.74 -2.61 20.95
N ILE A 170 -24.31 -1.91 19.89
CA ILE A 170 -22.89 -1.62 19.66
C ILE A 170 -22.28 -0.88 20.85
N ALA A 171 -22.92 0.20 21.32
CA ALA A 171 -22.42 0.97 22.46
C ALA A 171 -22.32 0.15 23.76
N THR A 172 -23.27 -0.78 23.97
CA THR A 172 -23.34 -1.61 25.18
C THR A 172 -22.33 -2.75 25.13
N GLN A 173 -22.28 -3.49 24.02
CA GLN A 173 -21.39 -4.65 23.86
C GLN A 173 -19.91 -4.25 23.88
N LEU A 174 -19.59 -3.07 23.34
CA LEU A 174 -18.23 -2.51 23.35
C LEU A 174 -17.90 -1.75 24.64
N LYS A 175 -18.74 -1.89 25.68
CA LYS A 175 -18.55 -1.34 27.03
C LYS A 175 -18.22 0.17 27.03
N LYS A 176 -19.01 0.96 26.29
CA LYS A 176 -18.83 2.40 26.08
C LYS A 176 -17.54 2.70 25.31
N PRO A 177 -17.58 2.74 23.96
CA PRO A 177 -16.41 3.06 23.15
C PRO A 177 -15.84 4.42 23.53
N LYS A 178 -14.53 4.61 23.33
CA LYS A 178 -13.82 5.86 23.69
C LYS A 178 -14.24 7.06 22.85
N GLY A 179 -14.81 6.79 21.68
CA GLY A 179 -15.55 7.77 20.91
C GLY A 179 -16.57 7.06 20.01
N PHE A 180 -17.77 7.62 19.88
CA PHE A 180 -18.79 7.13 18.96
C PHE A 180 -19.28 8.23 18.02
N TRP A 181 -19.17 7.97 16.72
CA TRP A 181 -19.56 8.86 15.63
C TRP A 181 -20.76 8.29 14.89
N LEU A 182 -21.86 9.04 14.89
CA LEU A 182 -23.07 8.67 14.17
C LEU A 182 -23.22 9.51 12.91
N ASN A 183 -23.26 8.87 11.74
CA ASN A 183 -23.44 9.55 10.46
C ASN A 183 -24.87 9.39 9.93
N VAL A 184 -25.52 10.51 9.65
CA VAL A 184 -26.89 10.62 9.15
C VAL A 184 -26.84 10.96 7.67
N GLN A 185 -27.11 9.99 6.80
CA GLN A 185 -26.96 10.14 5.35
C GLN A 185 -28.17 10.80 4.67
N HIS A 186 -29.39 10.50 5.13
CA HIS A 186 -30.63 10.79 4.40
C HIS A 186 -31.80 11.27 5.31
N ASP A 187 -31.62 12.34 6.10
CA ASP A 187 -32.67 12.83 7.05
C ASP A 187 -33.96 13.25 6.33
N ALA A 188 -33.85 13.91 5.18
CA ALA A 188 -35.00 14.29 4.36
C ALA A 188 -35.80 13.07 3.88
N PHE A 189 -35.13 11.98 3.48
CA PHE A 189 -35.78 10.74 3.07
C PHE A 189 -36.60 10.14 4.22
N TYR A 190 -36.02 10.01 5.41
CA TYR A 190 -36.76 9.46 6.56
C TYR A 190 -37.96 10.32 6.93
N THR A 191 -37.83 11.65 6.84
CA THR A 191 -38.94 12.58 7.09
C THR A 191 -40.10 12.37 6.11
N GLN A 192 -39.82 12.14 4.82
CA GLN A 192 -40.84 11.82 3.81
C GLN A 192 -41.60 10.52 4.12
N HIS A 193 -40.96 9.60 4.85
CA HIS A 193 -41.51 8.32 5.27
C HIS A 193 -42.04 8.31 6.71
N ASN A 194 -42.33 9.49 7.29
CA ASN A 194 -42.84 9.66 8.65
C ASN A 194 -41.93 9.08 9.75
N LEU A 195 -40.62 9.00 9.48
CA LEU A 195 -39.59 8.62 10.44
C LEU A 195 -38.73 9.84 10.80
N SER A 196 -38.22 9.88 12.03
CA SER A 196 -37.45 11.03 12.52
C SER A 196 -36.11 10.59 13.11
N ILE A 197 -35.03 10.76 12.34
CA ILE A 197 -33.67 10.53 12.85
C ILE A 197 -33.37 11.45 14.03
N SER A 198 -33.78 12.71 13.96
CA SER A 198 -33.61 13.65 15.08
C SER A 198 -34.25 13.13 16.37
N SER A 199 -35.47 12.59 16.32
CA SER A 199 -36.14 12.02 17.50
C SER A 199 -35.42 10.77 18.02
N PHE A 200 -34.94 9.91 17.11
CA PHE A 200 -34.11 8.76 17.46
C PHE A 200 -32.82 9.21 18.18
N LEU A 201 -32.06 10.13 17.60
CA LEU A 201 -30.79 10.63 18.15
C LEU A 201 -30.97 11.25 19.55
N LEU A 202 -32.01 12.06 19.76
CA LEU A 202 -32.33 12.62 21.07
C LEU A 202 -32.69 11.54 22.10
N THR A 203 -33.34 10.47 21.66
CA THR A 203 -33.70 9.35 22.54
C THR A 203 -32.48 8.51 22.91
N VAL A 204 -31.69 8.08 21.92
CA VAL A 204 -30.51 7.23 22.15
C VAL A 204 -29.42 7.97 22.92
N SER A 205 -29.30 9.30 22.77
CA SER A 205 -28.34 10.11 23.54
C SER A 205 -28.55 10.09 25.06
N LYS A 206 -29.71 9.59 25.54
CA LYS A 206 -29.98 9.41 26.98
C LYS A 206 -29.25 8.21 27.56
N THR A 207 -28.90 7.22 26.74
CA THR A 207 -28.26 5.97 27.17
C THR A 207 -26.89 5.74 26.54
N VAL A 208 -26.64 6.34 25.38
CA VAL A 208 -25.40 6.23 24.61
C VAL A 208 -24.69 7.58 24.57
N ILE A 209 -23.39 7.58 24.84
CA ILE A 209 -22.54 8.76 24.65
C ILE A 209 -22.25 8.87 23.16
N ILE A 210 -22.68 9.98 22.56
CA ILE A 210 -22.41 10.32 21.16
C ILE A 210 -21.45 11.50 21.15
N ASP A 211 -20.26 11.29 20.59
CA ASP A 211 -19.22 12.32 20.53
C ASP A 211 -19.35 13.18 19.28
N TYR A 212 -19.75 12.57 18.17
CA TYR A 212 -19.84 13.21 16.86
C TYR A 212 -21.13 12.82 16.15
N ILE A 213 -21.72 13.80 15.47
CA ILE A 213 -22.81 13.59 14.52
C ILE A 213 -22.43 14.28 13.21
N SER A 214 -22.49 13.54 12.12
CA SER A 214 -22.31 14.09 10.78
C SER A 214 -23.54 13.90 9.91
N SER A 215 -23.69 14.79 8.94
CA SER A 215 -24.70 14.69 7.89
C SER A 215 -24.26 15.49 6.68
N PRO A 216 -24.63 15.06 5.46
CA PRO A 216 -24.44 15.86 4.27
C PRO A 216 -25.57 16.90 4.08
N GLU A 217 -26.66 16.83 4.86
CA GLU A 217 -27.82 17.73 4.71
C GLU A 217 -27.74 18.94 5.64
N VAL A 218 -27.83 20.16 5.10
CA VAL A 218 -27.77 21.39 5.89
C VAL A 218 -29.03 21.57 6.75
N SER A 219 -30.20 21.17 6.25
CA SER A 219 -31.48 21.19 6.97
C SER A 219 -31.44 20.38 8.26
N PHE A 220 -30.75 19.24 8.26
CA PHE A 220 -30.61 18.38 9.45
C PHE A 220 -30.05 19.16 10.65
N PHE A 221 -28.93 19.86 10.45
CA PHE A 221 -28.30 20.67 11.52
C PHE A 221 -29.16 21.84 11.99
N ARG A 222 -30.01 22.39 11.11
CA ARG A 222 -30.93 23.48 11.47
C ARG A 222 -32.07 22.99 12.36
N ASN A 223 -32.49 21.73 12.20
CA ASN A 223 -33.67 21.18 12.85
C ASN A 223 -33.35 20.47 14.18
N ILE A 224 -32.15 19.92 14.35
CA ILE A 224 -31.77 19.21 15.58
C ILE A 224 -31.16 20.13 16.64
N ARG A 225 -31.58 19.97 17.91
CA ARG A 225 -31.05 20.71 19.07
C ARG A 225 -30.84 19.77 20.25
N PHE A 226 -29.60 19.65 20.70
CA PHE A 226 -29.25 18.93 21.94
C PHE A 226 -29.27 19.86 23.15
N GLY A 227 -29.41 19.25 24.34
CA GLY A 227 -29.30 19.95 25.63
C GLY A 227 -27.86 20.34 26.00
N LYS A 228 -27.54 20.33 27.30
CA LYS A 228 -26.26 20.83 27.83
C LYS A 228 -25.03 20.07 27.30
N THR A 229 -25.12 18.75 27.16
CA THR A 229 -24.06 17.92 26.56
C THR A 229 -24.43 17.71 25.10
N ARG A 230 -23.67 18.31 24.19
CA ARG A 230 -23.92 18.22 22.75
C ARG A 230 -22.78 17.48 22.04
N PRO A 231 -23.10 16.58 21.09
CA PRO A 231 -22.10 16.03 20.18
C PRO A 231 -21.53 17.14 19.30
N LYS A 232 -20.32 16.91 18.78
CA LYS A 232 -19.73 17.76 17.74
C LYS A 232 -20.46 17.52 16.43
N PHE A 233 -20.96 18.60 15.83
CA PHE A 233 -21.55 18.56 14.49
C PHE A 233 -20.48 18.69 13.41
N VAL A 234 -20.50 17.78 12.45
CA VAL A 234 -19.54 17.72 11.34
C VAL A 234 -20.29 17.65 10.02
N PHE A 235 -20.13 18.66 9.18
CA PHE A 235 -20.78 18.69 7.87
C PHE A 235 -20.03 17.77 6.89
N ARG A 236 -20.71 16.78 6.31
CA ARG A 236 -20.12 15.83 5.37
C ARG A 236 -20.28 16.33 3.94
N PHE A 237 -19.17 16.49 3.24
CA PHE A 237 -19.19 16.76 1.80
C PHE A 237 -19.33 15.44 1.03
N LEU A 238 -20.11 15.47 -0.04
CA LEU A 238 -20.13 14.42 -1.07
C LEU A 238 -19.27 14.88 -2.26
N ASP A 239 -19.47 14.32 -3.45
CA ASP A 239 -18.73 14.76 -4.63
C ASP A 239 -19.05 16.21 -5.00
N LYS A 240 -18.07 16.91 -5.60
CA LYS A 240 -18.15 18.37 -5.82
C LYS A 240 -19.33 18.79 -6.69
N ASP A 241 -19.75 17.91 -7.60
CA ASP A 241 -20.84 18.15 -8.55
C ASP A 241 -22.20 17.71 -8.01
N GLU A 242 -22.23 16.96 -6.91
CA GLU A 242 -23.48 16.61 -6.24
C GLU A 242 -24.13 17.83 -5.60
N VAL A 243 -25.47 17.84 -5.59
CA VAL A 243 -26.30 18.92 -5.06
C VAL A 243 -26.77 18.58 -3.65
N GLU A 244 -26.53 19.49 -2.71
CA GLU A 244 -27.08 19.39 -1.37
C GLU A 244 -28.57 19.76 -1.39
N VAL A 245 -29.38 18.86 -0.85
CA VAL A 245 -30.84 18.83 -1.05
C VAL A 245 -31.59 20.04 -0.46
N SER A 246 -31.06 20.68 0.58
CA SER A 246 -31.77 21.76 1.29
C SER A 246 -31.39 23.17 0.84
N THR A 247 -30.19 23.35 0.30
CA THR A 247 -29.67 24.62 -0.21
C THR A 247 -29.73 24.71 -1.73
N ASN A 248 -29.94 23.58 -2.42
CA ASN A 248 -29.91 23.46 -3.87
C ASN A 248 -28.60 24.01 -4.49
N GLN A 249 -27.50 23.88 -3.75
CA GLN A 249 -26.16 24.24 -4.18
C GLN A 249 -25.31 22.99 -4.28
N THR A 250 -24.33 22.99 -5.18
CA THR A 250 -23.36 21.89 -5.23
C THR A 250 -22.43 21.93 -4.03
N TYR A 251 -21.92 20.77 -3.61
CA TYR A 251 -20.89 20.71 -2.56
C TYR A 251 -19.62 21.50 -2.94
N GLY A 252 -19.29 21.56 -4.23
CA GLY A 252 -18.23 22.41 -4.78
C GLY A 252 -18.49 23.92 -4.67
N SER A 253 -19.77 24.34 -4.60
CA SER A 253 -20.14 25.73 -4.26
C SER A 253 -20.04 25.96 -2.76
N LEU A 254 -20.59 25.05 -1.95
CA LEU A 254 -20.59 25.14 -0.48
C LEU A 254 -19.17 25.19 0.09
N MET A 255 -18.22 24.46 -0.51
CA MET A 255 -16.82 24.47 -0.04
C MET A 255 -16.16 25.85 -0.13
N LYS A 256 -16.69 26.78 -0.93
CA LYS A 256 -16.18 28.16 -1.04
C LYS A 256 -16.72 29.08 0.06
N ASN A 257 -17.73 28.65 0.82
CA ASN A 257 -18.36 29.43 1.89
C ASN A 257 -18.26 28.70 3.25
N LEU A 258 -17.03 28.48 3.70
CA LEU A 258 -16.75 27.78 4.96
C LEU A 258 -17.27 28.54 6.20
N THR A 259 -17.38 29.88 6.12
CA THR A 259 -17.99 30.70 7.18
C THR A 259 -19.47 30.42 7.37
N PHE A 260 -20.21 30.11 6.30
CA PHE A 260 -21.59 29.66 6.39
C PHE A 260 -21.68 28.29 7.07
N ILE A 261 -20.80 27.35 6.71
CA ILE A 261 -20.76 26.02 7.34
C ILE A 261 -20.46 26.12 8.84
N LYS A 262 -19.56 27.04 9.22
CA LYS A 262 -19.22 27.30 10.61
C LYS A 262 -20.39 27.74 11.48
N THR A 263 -21.48 28.26 10.91
CA THR A 263 -22.64 28.68 11.72
C THR A 263 -23.39 27.50 12.34
N PHE A 264 -23.21 26.28 11.81
CA PHE A 264 -23.92 25.09 12.29
C PHE A 264 -23.01 23.88 12.56
N ALA A 265 -21.78 23.85 12.04
CA ALA A 265 -20.83 22.76 12.27
C ALA A 265 -19.54 23.23 12.95
N SER A 266 -18.91 22.31 13.69
CA SER A 266 -17.59 22.49 14.31
C SER A 266 -16.46 21.88 13.48
N GLY A 267 -16.80 21.03 12.51
CA GLY A 267 -15.86 20.48 11.55
C GLY A 267 -16.52 20.07 10.25
N VAL A 268 -15.71 19.59 9.32
CA VAL A 268 -16.12 19.09 8.01
C VAL A 268 -15.49 17.73 7.75
N LEU A 269 -16.22 16.82 7.11
CA LEU A 269 -15.70 15.55 6.61
C LEU A 269 -15.69 15.62 5.09
N VAL A 270 -14.53 15.44 4.46
CA VAL A 270 -14.36 15.57 3.00
C VAL A 270 -13.72 14.35 2.37
N PRO A 271 -14.14 13.96 1.15
CA PRO A 271 -13.37 13.04 0.32
C PRO A 271 -11.94 13.56 0.14
N LYS A 272 -10.96 12.64 0.14
CA LYS A 272 -9.53 12.95 -0.08
C LYS A 272 -9.26 13.87 -1.28
N SER A 273 -10.06 13.76 -2.35
CA SER A 273 -9.98 14.55 -3.58
C SER A 273 -10.25 16.06 -3.41
N TYR A 274 -10.82 16.49 -2.28
CA TYR A 274 -10.93 17.91 -1.93
C TYR A 274 -9.58 18.50 -1.51
N ILE A 275 -8.70 17.68 -0.96
CA ILE A 275 -7.40 18.09 -0.41
C ILE A 275 -6.31 17.83 -1.45
N TRP A 276 -6.22 16.58 -1.93
CA TRP A 276 -5.30 16.15 -2.97
C TRP A 276 -6.10 15.71 -4.20
N PRO A 277 -6.34 16.61 -5.17
CA PRO A 277 -7.04 16.22 -6.40
C PRO A 277 -6.21 15.20 -7.18
N VAL A 278 -6.88 14.26 -7.84
CA VAL A 278 -6.24 13.19 -8.61
C VAL A 278 -6.69 13.27 -10.06
N LYS A 279 -5.74 13.10 -11.00
CA LYS A 279 -6.02 12.97 -12.42
C LYS A 279 -5.17 11.83 -13.00
N ASP A 280 -5.80 10.89 -13.69
CA ASP A 280 -5.14 9.72 -14.29
C ASP A 280 -4.31 8.92 -13.27
N GLN A 281 -4.81 8.77 -12.03
CA GLN A 281 -4.10 8.19 -10.87
C GLN A 281 -2.82 8.94 -10.42
N TYR A 282 -2.63 10.19 -10.82
CA TYR A 282 -1.56 11.06 -10.31
C TYR A 282 -2.11 12.19 -9.45
N LEU A 283 -1.40 12.52 -8.38
CA LEU A 283 -1.71 13.69 -7.57
C LEU A 283 -1.48 14.97 -8.37
N LEU A 284 -2.44 15.89 -8.25
CA LEU A 284 -2.27 17.30 -8.59
C LEU A 284 -1.79 18.06 -7.33
N PRO A 285 -1.35 19.33 -7.47
CA PRO A 285 -1.06 20.16 -6.30
C PRO A 285 -2.23 20.17 -5.32
N HIS A 286 -1.92 20.03 -4.01
CA HIS A 286 -2.96 20.10 -2.98
C HIS A 286 -3.66 21.46 -2.99
N THR A 287 -4.91 21.46 -2.54
CA THR A 287 -5.70 22.69 -2.41
C THR A 287 -5.37 23.42 -1.11
N SER A 288 -5.88 24.65 -0.96
CA SER A 288 -5.84 25.41 0.30
C SER A 288 -6.92 25.00 1.30
N PHE A 289 -7.76 24.00 0.96
CA PHE A 289 -9.00 23.71 1.68
C PHE A 289 -8.80 23.51 3.19
N VAL A 290 -7.79 22.72 3.58
CA VAL A 290 -7.52 22.44 5.01
C VAL A 290 -7.23 23.72 5.77
N LYS A 291 -6.34 24.57 5.24
CA LYS A 291 -5.97 25.85 5.84
C LYS A 291 -7.14 26.84 5.88
N ASP A 292 -7.94 26.88 4.82
CA ASP A 292 -9.10 27.77 4.75
C ASP A 292 -10.19 27.35 5.76
N ALA A 293 -10.41 26.04 5.93
CA ALA A 293 -11.30 25.50 6.94
C ALA A 293 -10.78 25.78 8.35
N HIS A 294 -9.49 25.58 8.61
CA HIS A 294 -8.88 25.94 9.89
C HIS A 294 -9.00 27.44 10.20
N ARG A 295 -8.78 28.31 9.21
CA ARG A 295 -8.99 29.76 9.36
C ARG A 295 -10.44 30.11 9.68
N ALA A 296 -11.39 29.37 9.15
CA ALA A 296 -12.81 29.47 9.50
C ALA A 296 -13.16 28.81 10.85
N GLY A 297 -12.19 28.17 11.53
CA GLY A 297 -12.38 27.50 12.82
C GLY A 297 -13.11 26.15 12.71
N LEU A 298 -12.95 25.44 11.58
CA LEU A 298 -13.52 24.11 11.33
C LEU A 298 -12.42 23.05 11.38
N GLU A 299 -12.61 21.99 12.18
CA GLU A 299 -11.79 20.76 12.10
C GLU A 299 -12.02 20.08 10.74
N VAL A 300 -10.99 19.49 10.14
CA VAL A 300 -11.08 18.81 8.84
C VAL A 300 -10.79 17.32 9.00
N TYR A 301 -11.78 16.50 8.72
CA TYR A 301 -11.66 15.05 8.65
C TYR A 301 -11.63 14.62 7.19
N ALA A 302 -10.71 13.72 6.83
CA ALA A 302 -10.59 13.22 5.46
C ALA A 302 -11.11 11.77 5.37
N SER A 303 -11.85 11.45 4.31
CA SER A 303 -12.48 10.14 4.08
C SER A 303 -12.05 9.47 2.78
N GLY A 304 -12.23 8.15 2.72
CA GLY A 304 -11.92 7.31 1.56
C GLY A 304 -10.57 6.61 1.66
N PHE A 305 -10.04 6.46 2.88
CA PHE A 305 -8.80 5.72 3.12
C PHE A 305 -9.10 4.22 3.26
N ALA A 306 -8.38 3.43 2.49
CA ALA A 306 -8.40 1.98 2.48
C ALA A 306 -7.09 1.47 1.88
N ASN A 307 -6.72 0.23 2.17
CA ASN A 307 -5.43 -0.33 1.76
C ASN A 307 -5.55 -1.18 0.48
N ASP A 308 -6.78 -1.52 0.07
CA ASP A 308 -7.10 -2.56 -0.91
C ASP A 308 -7.68 -2.00 -2.22
N PHE A 309 -7.20 -0.83 -2.66
CA PHE A 309 -7.58 -0.21 -3.93
C PHE A 309 -6.42 0.57 -4.56
N ASP A 310 -6.60 0.98 -5.81
CA ASP A 310 -5.60 1.79 -6.52
C ASP A 310 -5.46 3.19 -5.90
N ILE A 311 -4.39 3.39 -5.13
CA ILE A 311 -3.94 4.71 -4.69
C ILE A 311 -3.08 5.38 -5.77
N ALA A 312 -2.89 6.69 -5.66
CA ALA A 312 -2.12 7.43 -6.66
C ALA A 312 -0.68 6.89 -6.79
N TYR A 313 -0.15 6.86 -8.02
CA TYR A 313 1.22 6.39 -8.31
C TYR A 313 2.30 7.11 -7.51
N ASN A 314 2.04 8.34 -7.09
CA ASN A 314 2.91 9.13 -6.22
C ASN A 314 3.23 8.46 -4.87
N TYR A 315 2.38 7.53 -4.43
CA TYR A 315 2.56 6.79 -3.18
C TYR A 315 3.19 5.41 -3.39
N SER A 316 3.51 5.00 -4.62
CA SER A 316 4.14 3.70 -4.89
C SER A 316 3.38 2.52 -4.25
N TYR A 317 2.03 2.56 -4.30
CA TYR A 317 1.13 1.59 -3.66
C TYR A 317 1.25 1.45 -2.13
N ASP A 318 1.91 2.39 -1.45
CA ASP A 318 2.06 2.39 0.00
C ASP A 318 0.92 3.18 0.69
N PRO A 319 -0.05 2.51 1.35
CA PRO A 319 -1.15 3.20 2.01
C PRO A 319 -0.67 4.10 3.16
N LEU A 320 0.42 3.74 3.84
CA LEU A 320 0.97 4.53 4.94
C LEU A 320 1.54 5.85 4.43
N ALA A 321 2.20 5.85 3.25
CA ALA A 321 2.65 7.07 2.60
C ALA A 321 1.47 7.99 2.24
N GLU A 322 0.33 7.43 1.85
CA GLU A 322 -0.89 8.22 1.64
C GLU A 322 -1.31 8.92 2.94
N TYR A 323 -1.48 8.24 4.07
CA TYR A 323 -1.86 8.90 5.33
C TYR A 323 -0.89 10.02 5.73
N LEU A 324 0.42 9.77 5.61
CA LEU A 324 1.45 10.78 5.93
C LEU A 324 1.28 12.04 5.07
N SER A 325 0.93 11.92 3.79
CA SER A 325 0.72 13.08 2.91
C SER A 325 -0.42 14.02 3.33
N PHE A 326 -1.33 13.59 4.21
CA PHE A 326 -2.44 14.40 4.73
C PHE A 326 -2.16 15.00 6.10
N MET A 327 -1.06 14.64 6.77
CA MET A 327 -0.76 15.13 8.12
C MET A 327 0.69 15.58 8.37
N ASP A 328 1.64 15.10 7.58
CA ASP A 328 3.07 15.31 7.76
C ASP A 328 3.75 15.65 6.41
N ASN A 329 3.13 16.58 5.68
CA ASN A 329 3.63 17.10 4.40
C ASN A 329 4.40 18.43 4.54
N GLY A 330 4.53 18.95 5.77
CA GLY A 330 5.17 20.23 6.07
C GLY A 330 4.28 21.47 5.93
N ASP A 331 3.08 21.36 5.36
CA ASP A 331 2.22 22.50 5.03
C ASP A 331 0.87 22.54 5.77
N PHE A 332 0.28 21.39 6.07
CA PHE A 332 -0.95 21.29 6.86
C PHE A 332 -1.08 19.91 7.52
N SER A 333 -2.01 19.78 8.48
CA SER A 333 -2.46 18.48 8.97
C SER A 333 -3.97 18.42 9.06
N VAL A 334 -4.59 17.38 8.50
CA VAL A 334 -6.01 17.10 8.77
C VAL A 334 -6.22 16.73 10.24
N ASP A 335 -7.39 17.04 10.80
CA ASP A 335 -7.75 16.75 12.19
C ASP A 335 -8.16 15.29 12.42
N GLY A 336 -8.39 14.51 11.36
CA GLY A 336 -8.55 13.06 11.45
C GLY A 336 -8.85 12.34 10.14
N PHE A 337 -8.87 11.02 10.24
CA PHE A 337 -8.99 10.07 9.14
C PHE A 337 -10.18 9.14 9.36
N LEU A 338 -11.11 9.11 8.42
CA LEU A 338 -12.11 8.06 8.32
C LEU A 338 -11.57 6.95 7.41
N SER A 339 -11.32 5.79 7.99
CA SER A 339 -10.58 4.68 7.36
C SER A 339 -11.26 3.33 7.56
N ASP A 340 -11.18 2.49 6.54
CA ASP A 340 -11.55 1.07 6.58
C ASP A 340 -10.49 0.22 7.32
N PHE A 341 -9.24 0.73 7.41
CA PHE A 341 -8.07 0.08 7.99
C PHE A 341 -7.49 0.96 9.12
N PRO A 342 -8.16 1.05 10.28
CA PRO A 342 -7.76 1.94 11.36
C PRO A 342 -6.38 1.61 11.94
N LEU A 343 -5.86 0.39 11.75
CA LEU A 343 -4.49 0.02 12.10
C LEU A 343 -3.46 0.88 11.36
N THR A 344 -3.55 0.97 10.02
CA THR A 344 -2.61 1.75 9.21
C THR A 344 -2.68 3.23 9.53
N ALA A 345 -3.88 3.76 9.77
CA ALA A 345 -4.05 5.15 10.23
C ALA A 345 -3.40 5.37 11.62
N SER A 346 -3.54 4.40 12.54
CA SER A 346 -2.95 4.46 13.88
C SER A 346 -1.43 4.43 13.84
N SER A 347 -0.85 3.51 13.06
CA SER A 347 0.59 3.41 12.90
C SER A 347 1.15 4.65 12.22
N ALA A 348 0.49 5.17 11.17
CA ALA A 348 0.90 6.39 10.48
C ALA A 348 0.98 7.58 11.47
N VAL A 349 -0.05 7.77 12.30
CA VAL A 349 -0.13 8.89 13.25
C VAL A 349 0.93 8.79 14.34
N ASP A 350 1.11 7.62 14.97
CA ASP A 350 1.97 7.49 16.15
C ASP A 350 3.43 7.10 15.83
N CYS A 351 3.61 6.12 14.93
CA CYS A 351 4.92 5.49 14.71
C CYS A 351 5.74 6.12 13.59
N PHE A 352 5.05 6.66 12.58
CA PHE A 352 5.66 7.05 11.30
C PHE A 352 5.58 8.55 10.99
N SER A 353 4.83 9.32 11.77
CA SER A 353 4.77 10.76 11.62
C SER A 353 6.02 11.45 12.17
N HIS A 354 6.39 12.55 11.51
CA HIS A 354 7.48 13.44 11.84
C HIS A 354 8.84 12.74 11.91
N LEU A 355 9.00 11.61 11.22
CA LEU A 355 10.29 10.95 11.06
C LEU A 355 11.21 11.88 10.27
N GLY A 356 12.03 12.65 10.98
CA GLY A 356 13.01 13.53 10.34
C GLY A 356 13.93 12.73 9.41
N SER A 357 14.50 13.38 8.40
CA SER A 357 15.40 12.74 7.43
C SER A 357 16.60 12.03 8.08
N ASN A 358 16.96 12.43 9.30
CA ASN A 358 18.08 11.89 10.08
C ASN A 358 17.61 11.02 11.26
N ALA A 359 16.37 10.52 11.25
CA ALA A 359 15.88 9.62 12.28
C ALA A 359 16.80 8.39 12.41
N SER A 360 17.20 8.07 13.63
CA SER A 360 18.06 6.91 13.88
C SER A 360 17.31 5.62 13.58
N THR A 361 18.05 4.66 13.02
CA THR A 361 17.57 3.29 12.84
C THR A 361 17.26 2.69 14.21
N GLN A 362 16.06 2.14 14.35
CA GLN A 362 15.57 1.49 15.57
C GLN A 362 15.70 -0.03 15.53
N VAL A 363 15.88 -0.61 14.33
CA VAL A 363 15.95 -2.05 14.13
C VAL A 363 17.15 -2.42 13.27
N ASP A 364 17.93 -3.38 13.75
CA ASP A 364 19.13 -3.86 13.06
C ASP A 364 18.76 -4.98 12.08
N PHE A 365 18.34 -4.59 10.86
CA PHE A 365 18.17 -5.49 9.71
C PHE A 365 18.57 -4.80 8.41
N LEU A 366 18.91 -5.59 7.39
CA LEU A 366 19.37 -5.09 6.10
C LEU A 366 18.22 -4.85 5.11
N VAL A 367 18.12 -3.66 4.53
CA VAL A 367 17.25 -3.36 3.38
C VAL A 367 18.07 -3.55 2.11
N ILE A 368 17.77 -4.63 1.40
CA ILE A 368 18.37 -4.98 0.12
C ILE A 368 17.34 -4.63 -0.97
N SER A 369 17.73 -3.89 -2.01
CA SER A 369 16.83 -3.69 -3.16
C SER A 369 16.69 -4.99 -3.96
N LYS A 370 15.60 -5.13 -4.74
CA LYS A 370 15.47 -6.12 -5.82
C LYS A 370 15.47 -5.39 -7.16
N ASN A 371 16.57 -5.47 -7.88
CA ASN A 371 16.86 -4.75 -9.12
C ASN A 371 16.75 -3.22 -8.98
N GLY A 372 17.17 -2.66 -7.84
CA GLY A 372 16.93 -1.26 -7.47
C GLY A 372 15.49 -1.01 -6.97
N ALA A 373 14.96 0.21 -7.13
CA ALA A 373 13.56 0.53 -6.83
C ALA A 373 12.66 0.12 -8.00
N SER A 374 12.65 -1.17 -8.33
CA SER A 374 11.99 -1.75 -9.49
C SER A 374 10.45 -1.70 -9.42
N GLY A 375 9.91 -1.37 -8.25
CA GLY A 375 8.50 -1.02 -8.05
C GLY A 375 8.11 0.35 -8.65
N ASP A 376 9.08 1.24 -8.84
CA ASP A 376 8.88 2.62 -9.33
C ASP A 376 9.42 2.85 -10.75
N TYR A 377 10.48 2.13 -11.13
CA TYR A 377 11.20 2.27 -12.40
C TYR A 377 11.52 0.89 -13.02
N PRO A 378 11.82 0.80 -14.33
CA PRO A 378 12.38 -0.41 -14.91
C PRO A 378 13.62 -0.86 -14.12
N GLY A 379 13.61 -2.12 -13.68
CA GLY A 379 14.68 -2.68 -12.84
C GLY A 379 16.04 -2.66 -13.53
N CYS A 380 17.10 -2.68 -12.73
CA CYS A 380 18.50 -2.65 -13.20
C CYS A 380 18.88 -1.43 -14.06
N THR A 381 18.14 -0.32 -13.91
CA THR A 381 18.47 0.96 -14.56
C THR A 381 19.16 1.93 -13.60
N ASP A 382 19.90 2.88 -14.17
CA ASP A 382 20.47 4.03 -13.46
C ASP A 382 19.44 4.76 -12.56
N LEU A 383 18.21 4.94 -13.02
CA LEU A 383 17.14 5.57 -12.24
C LEU A 383 16.61 4.67 -11.12
N ALA A 384 16.41 3.38 -11.36
CA ALA A 384 16.00 2.43 -10.32
C ALA A 384 17.03 2.38 -9.19
N TYR A 385 18.33 2.36 -9.53
CA TYR A 385 19.41 2.39 -8.53
C TYR A 385 19.50 3.73 -7.81
N SER A 386 19.40 4.85 -8.52
CA SER A 386 19.38 6.18 -7.91
C SER A 386 18.23 6.33 -6.91
N LYS A 387 17.04 5.85 -7.27
CA LYS A 387 15.87 5.86 -6.41
C LYS A 387 16.06 4.96 -5.19
N ALA A 388 16.58 3.74 -5.35
CA ALA A 388 16.85 2.84 -4.21
C ALA A 388 17.83 3.46 -3.19
N ILE A 389 18.90 4.11 -3.65
CA ILE A 389 19.85 4.82 -2.78
C ILE A 389 19.15 5.96 -2.04
N LYS A 390 18.36 6.76 -2.76
CA LYS A 390 17.61 7.90 -2.19
C LYS A 390 16.58 7.45 -1.16
N ASP A 391 15.93 6.32 -1.42
CA ASP A 391 14.91 5.74 -0.57
C ASP A 391 15.49 5.09 0.70
N GLY A 392 16.82 4.87 0.74
CA GLY A 392 17.52 4.39 1.92
C GLY A 392 17.76 2.89 1.96
N ALA A 393 17.90 2.23 0.80
CA ALA A 393 18.47 0.89 0.75
C ALA A 393 19.87 0.86 1.40
N ASP A 394 20.17 -0.17 2.18
CA ASP A 394 21.50 -0.38 2.75
C ASP A 394 22.42 -1.06 1.73
N VAL A 395 21.85 -1.98 0.94
CA VAL A 395 22.51 -2.71 -0.14
C VAL A 395 21.65 -2.61 -1.38
N ILE A 396 22.27 -2.34 -2.53
CA ILE A 396 21.61 -2.46 -3.82
C ILE A 396 22.18 -3.64 -4.60
N ASP A 397 21.32 -4.30 -5.36
CA ASP A 397 21.60 -5.54 -6.03
C ASP A 397 21.81 -5.38 -7.55
N CYS A 398 22.57 -6.28 -8.14
CA CYS A 398 22.70 -6.41 -9.59
C CYS A 398 22.65 -7.89 -9.95
N SER A 399 21.54 -8.34 -10.54
CA SER A 399 21.48 -9.61 -11.26
C SER A 399 22.29 -9.50 -12.54
N VAL A 400 23.41 -10.23 -12.61
CA VAL A 400 24.37 -10.10 -13.72
C VAL A 400 23.96 -11.02 -14.87
N GLN A 401 23.92 -10.44 -16.07
CA GLN A 401 23.78 -11.15 -17.33
C GLN A 401 25.02 -10.92 -18.19
N MET A 402 25.23 -11.81 -19.17
CA MET A 402 26.34 -11.72 -20.11
C MET A 402 25.83 -11.43 -21.52
N SER A 403 26.40 -10.43 -22.18
CA SER A 403 26.20 -10.21 -23.62
C SER A 403 27.01 -11.24 -24.43
N SER A 404 26.69 -11.37 -25.73
CA SER A 404 27.39 -12.31 -26.63
C SER A 404 28.88 -12.00 -26.81
N ASP A 405 29.27 -10.74 -26.63
CA ASP A 405 30.66 -10.24 -26.68
C ASP A 405 31.35 -10.22 -25.29
N GLY A 406 30.73 -10.84 -24.28
CA GLY A 406 31.36 -11.09 -22.98
C GLY A 406 31.34 -9.92 -22.00
N VAL A 407 30.45 -8.93 -22.21
CA VAL A 407 30.29 -7.79 -21.29
C VAL A 407 29.28 -8.16 -20.19
N PRO A 408 29.65 -8.09 -18.90
CA PRO A 408 28.71 -8.28 -17.79
C PRO A 408 27.88 -7.01 -17.54
N PHE A 409 26.56 -7.17 -17.41
CA PHE A 409 25.63 -6.06 -17.18
C PHE A 409 24.48 -6.45 -16.24
N CYS A 410 23.82 -5.45 -15.65
CA CYS A 410 22.71 -5.69 -14.73
C CYS A 410 21.39 -5.82 -15.49
N LEU A 411 20.69 -6.93 -15.28
CA LEU A 411 19.33 -7.17 -15.78
C LEU A 411 18.64 -8.27 -14.95
N ASN A 412 17.36 -8.09 -14.67
CA ASN A 412 16.56 -8.96 -13.80
C ASN A 412 16.41 -10.42 -14.29
N SER A 413 16.59 -10.67 -15.59
CA SER A 413 16.43 -11.99 -16.20
C SER A 413 17.38 -12.15 -17.39
N ILE A 414 17.76 -13.39 -17.68
CA ILE A 414 18.53 -13.74 -18.88
C ILE A 414 17.70 -13.60 -20.16
N ASP A 415 16.37 -13.70 -20.06
CA ASP A 415 15.43 -13.44 -21.15
C ASP A 415 15.03 -11.95 -21.16
N LEU A 416 15.34 -11.28 -22.27
CA LEU A 416 15.14 -9.85 -22.47
C LEU A 416 13.66 -9.47 -22.64
N VAL A 417 12.75 -10.44 -22.83
CA VAL A 417 11.32 -10.18 -23.09
C VAL A 417 10.63 -9.46 -21.93
N GLU A 418 10.95 -9.83 -20.69
CA GLU A 418 10.17 -9.38 -19.53
C GLU A 418 10.42 -7.92 -19.14
N SER A 419 11.60 -7.41 -19.45
CA SER A 419 12.10 -6.13 -18.94
C SER A 419 12.65 -5.20 -20.02
N THR A 420 12.41 -5.52 -21.30
CA THR A 420 12.79 -4.65 -22.42
C THR A 420 11.74 -4.67 -23.53
N ASN A 421 11.89 -3.78 -24.52
CA ASN A 421 11.10 -3.76 -25.74
C ASN A 421 11.63 -4.70 -26.85
N ILE A 422 12.36 -5.77 -26.52
CA ILE A 422 13.04 -6.60 -27.53
C ILE A 422 12.09 -7.19 -28.58
N ILE A 423 10.85 -7.50 -28.21
CA ILE A 423 9.82 -8.01 -29.14
C ILE A 423 9.49 -6.99 -30.24
N GLN A 424 9.58 -5.70 -29.92
CA GLN A 424 9.35 -4.59 -30.87
C GLN A 424 10.64 -4.15 -31.60
N SER A 425 11.78 -4.77 -31.29
CA SER A 425 13.08 -4.43 -31.87
C SER A 425 13.39 -5.24 -33.14
N PRO A 426 14.43 -4.86 -33.92
CA PRO A 426 14.95 -5.67 -35.02
C PRO A 426 15.46 -7.06 -34.61
N PHE A 427 15.70 -7.29 -33.32
CA PHE A 427 16.28 -8.53 -32.80
C PHE A 427 15.25 -9.62 -32.48
N LYS A 428 13.94 -9.34 -32.63
CA LYS A 428 12.86 -10.30 -32.33
C LYS A 428 13.00 -11.67 -33.01
N ASN A 429 13.69 -11.74 -34.15
CA ASN A 429 13.91 -12.98 -34.91
C ASN A 429 15.11 -13.79 -34.40
N ARG A 430 15.81 -13.35 -33.34
CA ARG A 430 16.93 -14.07 -32.70
C ARG A 430 16.48 -14.97 -31.55
N SER A 431 15.19 -15.31 -31.49
CA SER A 431 14.67 -16.21 -30.47
C SER A 431 15.33 -17.59 -30.57
N ALA A 432 15.63 -18.19 -29.43
CA ALA A 432 16.17 -19.55 -29.35
C ALA A 432 15.40 -20.35 -28.30
N THR A 433 15.32 -21.67 -28.49
CA THR A 433 14.84 -22.56 -27.44
C THR A 433 16.02 -23.04 -26.64
N VAL A 434 16.01 -22.77 -25.33
CA VAL A 434 17.02 -23.26 -24.38
C VAL A 434 16.29 -24.06 -23.31
N PRO A 435 16.22 -25.40 -23.47
CA PRO A 435 15.45 -26.27 -22.58
C PRO A 435 15.84 -26.16 -21.11
N GLU A 436 17.08 -25.80 -20.83
CA GLU A 436 17.60 -25.56 -19.47
C GLU A 436 16.94 -24.37 -18.77
N PHE A 437 16.32 -23.44 -19.51
CA PHE A 437 15.64 -22.27 -18.96
C PHE A 437 14.12 -22.34 -19.14
N ASN A 438 13.65 -22.60 -20.36
CA ASN A 438 12.23 -22.66 -20.67
C ASN A 438 11.97 -23.58 -21.87
N SER A 439 10.81 -24.23 -21.87
CA SER A 439 10.31 -25.01 -22.99
C SER A 439 9.94 -24.16 -24.22
N LEU A 440 9.61 -22.88 -24.00
CA LEU A 440 9.30 -21.92 -25.06
C LEU A 440 10.56 -21.17 -25.51
N ALA A 441 10.56 -20.73 -26.78
CA ALA A 441 11.65 -19.92 -27.31
C ALA A 441 11.68 -18.54 -26.61
N GLY A 442 12.84 -18.17 -26.09
CA GLY A 442 13.11 -16.89 -25.45
C GLY A 442 14.06 -16.01 -26.28
N LEU A 443 14.24 -14.75 -25.86
CA LEU A 443 15.20 -13.82 -26.46
C LEU A 443 16.31 -13.51 -25.46
N TYR A 444 17.36 -14.31 -25.48
CA TYR A 444 18.36 -14.29 -24.41
C TYR A 444 19.46 -13.25 -24.60
N SER A 445 19.97 -12.73 -23.48
CA SER A 445 21.05 -11.73 -23.42
C SER A 445 22.32 -12.15 -24.16
N PHE A 446 22.73 -13.42 -24.06
CA PHE A 446 23.94 -13.96 -24.70
C PHE A 446 23.82 -14.13 -26.23
N ASN A 447 22.67 -13.78 -26.84
CA ASN A 447 22.48 -13.75 -28.29
C ASN A 447 22.70 -12.35 -28.91
N LEU A 448 22.90 -11.32 -28.09
CA LEU A 448 23.09 -9.94 -28.53
C LEU A 448 24.40 -9.39 -27.98
N ALA A 449 25.12 -8.60 -28.78
CA ALA A 449 26.28 -7.85 -28.30
C ALA A 449 25.82 -6.72 -27.36
N TRP A 450 26.69 -6.26 -26.46
CA TRP A 450 26.34 -5.18 -25.54
C TRP A 450 25.88 -3.92 -26.29
N SER A 451 26.54 -3.57 -27.39
CA SER A 451 26.15 -2.45 -28.25
C SER A 451 24.74 -2.58 -28.83
N GLU A 452 24.24 -3.80 -29.06
CA GLU A 452 22.87 -4.06 -29.50
C GLU A 452 21.90 -3.95 -28.31
N ILE A 453 22.24 -4.51 -27.15
CA ILE A 453 21.44 -4.45 -25.92
C ILE A 453 21.24 -2.99 -25.48
N GLN A 454 22.25 -2.14 -25.62
CA GLN A 454 22.15 -0.70 -25.31
C GLN A 454 21.12 0.05 -26.18
N THR A 455 20.69 -0.51 -27.32
CA THR A 455 19.63 0.09 -28.15
C THR A 455 18.23 -0.29 -27.67
N LEU A 456 18.11 -1.29 -26.80
CA LEU A 456 16.84 -1.69 -26.23
C LEU A 456 16.35 -0.65 -25.22
N THR A 457 15.04 -0.48 -25.18
CA THR A 457 14.36 0.34 -24.19
C THR A 457 13.98 -0.54 -23.00
N PRO A 458 14.44 -0.23 -21.77
CA PRO A 458 13.98 -0.90 -20.56
C PRO A 458 12.45 -0.80 -20.41
N ALA A 459 11.85 -1.79 -19.77
CA ALA A 459 10.43 -1.85 -19.50
C ALA A 459 10.18 -2.21 -18.03
N ILE A 460 9.27 -1.49 -17.37
CA ILE A 460 8.86 -1.81 -16.00
C ILE A 460 8.02 -3.09 -16.00
N THR A 461 8.26 -3.96 -15.03
CA THR A 461 7.48 -5.18 -14.83
C THR A 461 6.13 -4.84 -14.19
N ASN A 462 5.10 -5.63 -14.49
CA ASN A 462 3.77 -5.47 -13.89
C ASN A 462 3.28 -6.83 -13.38
N PRO A 463 3.79 -7.32 -12.22
CA PRO A 463 3.57 -8.70 -11.77
C PRO A 463 2.10 -9.08 -11.61
N TYR A 464 1.22 -8.09 -11.40
CA TYR A 464 -0.19 -8.28 -11.10
C TYR A 464 -1.15 -7.85 -12.23
N ASN A 465 -0.63 -7.56 -13.44
CA ASN A 465 -1.47 -7.18 -14.58
C ASN A 465 -2.42 -8.31 -15.01
N GLY A 466 -1.93 -9.54 -15.16
CA GLY A 466 -2.70 -10.66 -15.70
C GLY A 466 -3.91 -11.09 -14.87
N GLY A 467 -3.85 -10.89 -13.54
CA GLY A 467 -4.93 -11.27 -12.62
C GLY A 467 -5.75 -10.09 -12.09
N PHE A 468 -5.09 -8.97 -11.80
CA PHE A 468 -5.69 -7.85 -11.06
C PHE A 468 -5.76 -6.55 -11.86
N LYS A 469 -5.23 -6.52 -13.10
CA LYS A 469 -5.13 -5.31 -13.93
C LYS A 469 -4.41 -4.15 -13.22
N MET A 470 -3.51 -4.47 -12.29
CA MET A 470 -2.68 -3.49 -11.61
C MET A 470 -1.43 -3.21 -12.44
N PHE A 471 -1.14 -1.92 -12.65
CA PHE A 471 0.00 -1.46 -13.43
C PHE A 471 0.86 -0.54 -12.58
N ARG A 472 2.18 -0.77 -12.51
CA ARG A 472 3.15 0.18 -11.98
C ARG A 472 3.16 1.47 -12.82
N ASN A 473 3.75 2.52 -12.26
CA ASN A 473 3.72 3.90 -12.77
C ASN A 473 3.91 4.00 -14.30
N PRO A 474 2.84 4.26 -15.09
CA PRO A 474 2.91 4.27 -16.54
C PRO A 474 3.79 5.38 -17.12
N ARG A 475 3.97 6.50 -16.41
CA ARG A 475 4.87 7.60 -16.83
C ARG A 475 6.34 7.20 -16.80
N GLU A 476 6.70 6.26 -15.92
CA GLU A 476 8.09 5.80 -15.76
C GLU A 476 8.34 4.44 -16.43
N ARG A 477 7.35 3.91 -17.17
CA ARG A 477 7.35 2.54 -17.70
C ARG A 477 8.57 2.14 -18.55
N SER A 478 9.29 3.13 -19.07
CA SER A 478 10.45 2.95 -19.94
C SER A 478 11.59 3.91 -19.61
N SER A 479 11.61 4.45 -18.39
CA SER A 479 12.61 5.42 -17.95
C SER A 479 13.91 4.74 -17.54
N GLY A 480 15.02 5.47 -17.66
CA GLY A 480 16.35 5.00 -17.29
C GLY A 480 17.07 4.22 -18.40
N LYS A 481 18.29 3.78 -18.09
CA LYS A 481 19.19 3.05 -19.00
C LYS A 481 19.78 1.85 -18.29
N LEU A 482 19.90 0.73 -19.01
CA LEU A 482 20.66 -0.44 -18.54
C LEU A 482 22.12 -0.05 -18.33
N VAL A 483 22.73 -0.65 -17.32
CA VAL A 483 24.11 -0.37 -16.92
C VAL A 483 24.96 -1.64 -16.96
N THR A 484 26.21 -1.50 -17.39
CA THR A 484 27.22 -2.55 -17.20
C THR A 484 27.50 -2.75 -15.70
N LEU A 485 28.04 -3.91 -15.33
CA LEU A 485 28.45 -4.16 -13.95
C LEU A 485 29.50 -3.14 -13.48
N SER A 486 30.43 -2.74 -14.36
CA SER A 486 31.41 -1.70 -14.05
C SER A 486 30.77 -0.34 -13.77
N GLN A 487 29.79 0.08 -14.59
CA GLN A 487 29.04 1.32 -14.36
C GLN A 487 28.24 1.27 -13.05
N PHE A 488 27.61 0.14 -12.75
CA PHE A 488 26.90 -0.08 -11.48
C PHE A 488 27.84 0.06 -10.27
N LEU A 489 29.01 -0.59 -10.28
CA LEU A 489 29.98 -0.49 -9.19
C LEU A 489 30.55 0.92 -9.03
N ASN A 490 30.81 1.62 -10.13
CA ASN A 490 31.28 3.00 -10.10
C ASN A 490 30.22 3.94 -9.51
N PHE A 491 28.94 3.71 -9.84
CA PHE A 491 27.82 4.47 -9.32
C PHE A 491 27.65 4.31 -7.79
N THR A 492 27.91 3.10 -7.26
CA THR A 492 27.70 2.79 -5.83
C THR A 492 28.89 3.14 -4.93
N LYS A 493 30.10 3.23 -5.50
CA LYS A 493 31.37 3.43 -4.78
C LYS A 493 31.35 4.67 -3.88
N ASN A 494 30.76 5.77 -4.36
CA ASN A 494 30.80 7.07 -3.69
C ASN A 494 29.58 7.39 -2.82
N SER A 495 28.57 6.51 -2.76
CA SER A 495 27.38 6.77 -1.95
C SER A 495 27.69 6.65 -0.45
N SER A 496 27.41 7.65 0.38
CA SER A 496 27.63 7.54 1.83
C SER A 496 26.55 6.71 2.54
N SER A 497 25.39 6.48 1.92
CA SER A 497 24.28 5.73 2.54
C SER A 497 24.37 4.22 2.32
N LEU A 498 25.07 3.76 1.27
CA LEU A 498 25.22 2.34 0.97
C LEU A 498 26.31 1.69 1.80
N VAL A 499 25.95 0.58 2.46
CA VAL A 499 26.86 -0.32 3.18
C VAL A 499 27.56 -1.28 2.20
N GLY A 500 26.89 -1.69 1.12
CA GLY A 500 27.44 -2.65 0.16
C GLY A 500 26.63 -2.84 -1.11
N VAL A 501 27.04 -3.83 -1.91
CA VAL A 501 26.30 -4.33 -3.07
C VAL A 501 26.08 -5.84 -2.97
N LEU A 502 25.01 -6.31 -3.58
CA LEU A 502 24.72 -7.73 -3.77
C LEU A 502 24.77 -8.05 -5.27
N ILE A 503 25.66 -8.95 -5.68
CA ILE A 503 25.80 -9.37 -7.07
C ILE A 503 25.21 -10.76 -7.20
N ASN A 504 24.12 -10.90 -7.96
CA ASN A 504 23.48 -12.19 -8.20
C ASN A 504 24.04 -12.80 -9.50
N VAL A 505 24.47 -14.07 -9.42
CA VAL A 505 25.13 -14.82 -10.50
C VAL A 505 24.42 -16.14 -10.72
N GLU A 506 23.68 -16.23 -11.83
CA GLU A 506 22.95 -17.44 -12.21
C GLU A 506 23.47 -18.05 -13.53
N HIS A 507 23.03 -19.27 -13.82
CA HIS A 507 23.22 -19.95 -15.11
C HIS A 507 24.69 -20.13 -15.55
N ALA A 508 25.64 -20.11 -14.61
CA ALA A 508 27.07 -20.15 -14.91
C ALA A 508 27.50 -21.40 -15.69
N ALA A 509 26.97 -22.58 -15.33
CA ALA A 509 27.28 -23.84 -16.02
C ALA A 509 26.89 -23.80 -17.51
N TYR A 510 25.67 -23.33 -17.80
CA TYR A 510 25.18 -23.18 -19.16
C TYR A 510 26.04 -22.18 -19.96
N LEU A 511 26.34 -21.02 -19.38
CA LEU A 511 27.15 -20.00 -20.04
C LEU A 511 28.55 -20.52 -20.39
N ARG A 512 29.19 -21.29 -19.49
CA ARG A 512 30.51 -21.89 -19.73
C ARG A 512 30.50 -22.98 -20.80
N GLU A 513 29.55 -23.91 -20.74
CA GLU A 513 29.50 -25.05 -21.66
C GLU A 513 28.97 -24.71 -23.04
N LYS A 514 27.89 -23.90 -23.09
CA LYS A 514 27.11 -23.70 -24.32
C LYS A 514 27.44 -22.39 -25.01
N GLN A 515 27.84 -21.37 -24.25
CA GLN A 515 28.10 -20.03 -24.79
C GLN A 515 29.59 -19.66 -24.79
N GLY A 516 30.44 -20.40 -24.06
CA GLY A 516 31.86 -20.06 -23.89
C GLY A 516 32.08 -18.79 -23.08
N LEU A 517 31.12 -18.43 -22.22
CA LEU A 517 31.13 -17.22 -21.39
C LEU A 517 31.32 -17.60 -19.92
N ASP A 518 32.33 -17.02 -19.27
CA ASP A 518 32.60 -17.26 -17.85
C ASP A 518 32.12 -16.09 -17.00
N ILE A 519 30.86 -16.15 -16.56
CA ILE A 519 30.23 -15.10 -15.75
C ILE A 519 30.92 -14.92 -14.39
N VAL A 520 31.36 -16.01 -13.75
CA VAL A 520 32.07 -15.97 -12.46
C VAL A 520 33.36 -15.19 -12.61
N LYS A 521 34.16 -15.53 -13.64
CA LYS A 521 35.39 -14.80 -13.94
C LYS A 521 35.10 -13.33 -14.29
N ALA A 522 34.12 -13.05 -15.13
CA ALA A 522 33.76 -11.70 -15.53
C ALA A 522 33.37 -10.81 -14.33
N VAL A 523 32.60 -11.36 -13.39
CA VAL A 523 32.20 -10.67 -12.15
C VAL A 523 33.42 -10.38 -11.27
N LEU A 524 34.27 -11.39 -11.02
CA LEU A 524 35.46 -11.24 -10.18
C LEU A 524 36.47 -10.24 -10.77
N ASP A 525 36.71 -10.31 -12.08
CA ASP A 525 37.57 -9.38 -12.80
C ASP A 525 37.02 -7.96 -12.70
N THR A 526 35.72 -7.75 -12.97
CA THR A 526 35.09 -6.43 -12.90
C THR A 526 35.16 -5.84 -11.47
N LEU A 527 34.91 -6.65 -10.44
CA LEU A 527 35.03 -6.22 -9.04
C LEU A 527 36.48 -5.82 -8.71
N LYS A 528 37.47 -6.61 -9.14
CA LYS A 528 38.89 -6.33 -8.94
C LYS A 528 39.32 -5.04 -9.65
N GLU A 529 38.95 -4.88 -10.91
CA GLU A 529 39.28 -3.71 -11.74
C GLU A 529 38.63 -2.43 -11.24
N SER A 530 37.40 -2.50 -10.73
CA SER A 530 36.69 -1.34 -10.17
C SER A 530 37.34 -0.81 -8.88
N GLY A 531 38.17 -1.62 -8.22
CA GLY A 531 38.72 -1.32 -6.89
C GLY A 531 37.61 -1.00 -5.87
N TYR A 532 36.49 -1.74 -5.93
CA TYR A 532 35.35 -1.55 -5.04
C TYR A 532 35.71 -1.99 -3.62
N SER A 533 35.59 -1.08 -2.65
CA SER A 533 36.14 -1.25 -1.30
C SER A 533 35.09 -1.47 -0.21
N LYS A 534 33.80 -1.38 -0.55
CA LYS A 534 32.70 -1.62 0.40
C LYS A 534 32.36 -3.11 0.47
N ARG A 535 31.39 -3.47 1.32
CA ARG A 535 30.89 -4.85 1.43
C ARG A 535 30.37 -5.32 0.07
N VAL A 536 30.76 -6.53 -0.32
CA VAL A 536 30.30 -7.22 -1.53
C VAL A 536 29.75 -8.57 -1.10
N MET A 537 28.49 -8.81 -1.47
CA MET A 537 27.78 -10.07 -1.29
C MET A 537 27.58 -10.68 -2.67
N ILE A 538 27.88 -11.97 -2.84
CA ILE A 538 27.63 -12.72 -4.07
C ILE A 538 26.51 -13.71 -3.80
N GLN A 539 25.38 -13.55 -4.48
CA GLN A 539 24.21 -14.42 -4.37
C GLN A 539 24.13 -15.39 -5.56
N SER A 540 23.72 -16.63 -5.31
CA SER A 540 23.43 -17.63 -6.35
C SER A 540 22.53 -18.71 -5.77
N SER A 541 21.61 -19.24 -6.57
CA SER A 541 20.89 -20.49 -6.24
C SER A 541 21.73 -21.74 -6.53
N ASN A 542 22.84 -21.60 -7.27
CA ASN A 542 23.80 -22.67 -7.51
C ASN A 542 24.93 -22.69 -6.47
N SER A 543 25.06 -23.79 -5.72
CA SER A 543 26.12 -23.99 -4.72
C SER A 543 27.51 -24.05 -5.39
N SER A 544 27.59 -24.64 -6.59
CA SER A 544 28.80 -24.74 -7.40
C SER A 544 29.41 -23.37 -7.76
N VAL A 545 28.58 -22.34 -7.99
CA VAL A 545 28.99 -20.94 -8.22
C VAL A 545 29.62 -20.34 -6.97
N LEU A 546 28.98 -20.49 -5.81
CA LEU A 546 29.47 -19.93 -4.55
C LEU A 546 30.79 -20.59 -4.11
N VAL A 547 30.92 -21.90 -4.32
CA VAL A 547 32.19 -22.62 -4.12
C VAL A 547 33.30 -22.06 -5.01
N ASP A 548 33.02 -21.80 -6.29
CA ASP A 548 34.02 -21.24 -7.22
C ASP A 548 34.42 -19.80 -6.84
N ILE A 549 33.46 -18.98 -6.42
CA ILE A 549 33.70 -17.62 -5.89
C ILE A 549 34.58 -17.64 -4.63
N LYS A 550 34.33 -18.55 -3.68
CA LYS A 550 35.15 -18.68 -2.45
C LYS A 550 36.59 -19.10 -2.74
N LYS A 551 36.84 -19.87 -3.80
CA LYS A 551 38.21 -20.25 -4.20
C LYS A 551 39.04 -19.05 -4.67
N HIS A 552 38.40 -18.06 -5.27
CA HIS A 552 39.06 -16.96 -5.96
C HIS A 552 38.90 -15.60 -5.26
N SER A 553 38.10 -15.51 -4.19
CA SER A 553 37.81 -14.27 -3.49
C SER A 553 37.53 -14.46 -2.00
N ARG A 554 37.34 -13.36 -1.27
CA ARG A 554 36.89 -13.35 0.13
C ARG A 554 35.55 -12.63 0.30
N TYR A 555 34.78 -12.53 -0.78
CA TYR A 555 33.47 -11.90 -0.72
C TYR A 555 32.51 -12.74 0.10
N GLU A 556 31.53 -12.08 0.72
CA GLU A 556 30.44 -12.78 1.40
C GLU A 556 29.60 -13.50 0.36
N THR A 557 29.19 -14.72 0.66
CA THR A 557 28.43 -15.59 -0.22
C THR A 557 27.04 -15.82 0.35
N VAL A 558 26.02 -15.77 -0.50
CA VAL A 558 24.62 -15.84 -0.10
C VAL A 558 23.93 -16.91 -0.95
N TYR A 559 23.39 -17.95 -0.31
CA TYR A 559 22.72 -19.03 -1.02
C TYR A 559 21.21 -18.76 -1.10
N GLU A 560 20.67 -18.73 -2.31
CA GLU A 560 19.24 -18.55 -2.55
C GLU A 560 18.55 -19.92 -2.65
N VAL A 561 17.61 -20.18 -1.76
CA VAL A 561 16.75 -21.37 -1.86
C VAL A 561 15.51 -20.99 -2.67
N GLU A 562 15.50 -21.40 -3.93
CA GLU A 562 14.44 -21.03 -4.88
C GLU A 562 13.10 -21.68 -4.54
N GLU A 563 13.11 -22.87 -3.94
CA GLU A 563 11.89 -23.58 -3.61
C GLU A 563 11.21 -23.03 -2.35
N THR A 564 9.88 -23.06 -2.34
CA THR A 564 9.13 -22.83 -1.10
C THR A 564 9.24 -24.08 -0.24
N ILE A 565 9.83 -23.96 0.94
CA ILE A 565 10.11 -25.09 1.84
C ILE A 565 9.48 -24.85 3.20
N ARG A 566 9.09 -25.92 3.90
CA ARG A 566 8.65 -25.83 5.30
C ARG A 566 9.79 -26.00 6.29
N ASP A 567 10.83 -26.70 5.87
CA ASP A 567 11.95 -27.06 6.73
C ASP A 567 13.21 -27.42 5.91
N ILE A 568 14.38 -27.48 6.57
CA ILE A 568 15.67 -27.91 6.00
C ILE A 568 16.38 -28.88 6.96
N LEU A 569 17.01 -29.94 6.45
CA LEU A 569 17.76 -30.88 7.29
C LEU A 569 19.00 -30.21 7.92
N ASP A 570 19.33 -30.62 9.14
CA ASP A 570 20.52 -30.12 9.85
C ASP A 570 21.82 -30.35 9.06
N SER A 571 21.92 -31.51 8.39
CA SER A 571 23.06 -31.87 7.54
C SER A 571 23.16 -30.94 6.33
N ALA A 572 22.04 -30.68 5.66
CA ALA A 572 21.96 -29.73 4.54
C ALA A 572 22.38 -28.31 4.97
N ILE A 573 22.00 -27.85 6.18
CA ILE A 573 22.47 -26.56 6.70
C ILE A 573 24.00 -26.56 6.89
N GLN A 574 24.58 -27.66 7.41
CA GLN A 574 26.03 -27.74 7.58
C GLN A 574 26.76 -27.69 6.24
N ASP A 575 26.22 -28.37 5.22
CA ASP A 575 26.75 -28.33 3.87
C ASP A 575 26.67 -26.91 3.28
N ILE A 576 25.52 -26.24 3.43
CA ILE A 576 25.36 -24.83 3.02
C ILE A 576 26.42 -23.93 3.66
N LYS A 577 26.68 -24.10 4.96
CA LYS A 577 27.67 -23.29 5.69
C LYS A 577 29.10 -23.45 5.17
N THR A 578 29.41 -24.51 4.42
CA THR A 578 30.74 -24.65 3.81
C THR A 578 30.98 -23.64 2.69
N PHE A 579 29.92 -23.20 2.00
CA PHE A 579 30.03 -22.36 0.82
C PHE A 579 29.22 -21.06 0.88
N ALA A 580 28.35 -20.88 1.87
CA ALA A 580 27.53 -19.69 2.06
C ALA A 580 27.64 -19.12 3.47
N ASP A 581 27.60 -17.80 3.56
CA ASP A 581 27.68 -17.01 4.79
C ASP A 581 26.30 -16.48 5.23
N ALA A 582 25.31 -16.52 4.34
CA ALA A 582 23.89 -16.22 4.59
C ALA A 582 22.98 -16.97 3.60
N VAL A 583 21.67 -16.97 3.87
CA VAL A 583 20.66 -17.62 3.00
C VAL A 583 19.50 -16.70 2.68
N VAL A 584 18.89 -16.89 1.51
CA VAL A 584 17.65 -16.21 1.08
C VAL A 584 16.50 -17.22 0.95
N PHE A 585 15.31 -16.84 1.44
CA PHE A 585 14.07 -17.60 1.23
C PHE A 585 12.94 -16.74 0.70
N LYS A 586 11.98 -17.39 0.03
CA LYS A 586 10.69 -16.81 -0.29
C LYS A 586 9.84 -16.56 0.96
N LYS A 587 9.02 -15.50 0.96
CA LYS A 587 8.06 -15.18 2.06
C LYS A 587 7.22 -16.38 2.50
N LEU A 588 6.79 -17.19 1.53
CA LEU A 588 5.95 -18.38 1.75
C LEU A 588 6.66 -19.51 2.53
N SER A 589 7.99 -19.52 2.55
CA SER A 589 8.75 -20.44 3.40
C SER A 589 8.73 -20.00 4.87
N VAL A 590 8.43 -18.73 5.16
CA VAL A 590 8.31 -18.22 6.54
C VAL A 590 6.86 -18.33 7.02
N TYR A 591 5.94 -17.78 6.24
CA TYR A 591 4.51 -17.78 6.51
C TYR A 591 3.77 -18.44 5.34
N PRO A 592 3.50 -19.76 5.40
CA PRO A 592 2.69 -20.44 4.40
C PRO A 592 1.27 -19.86 4.36
N VAL A 593 0.67 -19.86 3.17
CA VAL A 593 -0.68 -19.34 2.96
C VAL A 593 -1.58 -20.37 2.29
N SER A 594 -2.88 -20.30 2.54
CA SER A 594 -3.93 -21.01 1.79
C SER A 594 -5.09 -20.04 1.56
N ALA A 595 -5.56 -19.93 0.31
CA ALA A 595 -6.50 -18.89 -0.12
C ALA A 595 -6.11 -17.46 0.36
N SER A 596 -4.81 -17.16 0.34
CA SER A 596 -4.21 -15.91 0.84
C SER A 596 -4.36 -15.64 2.34
N PHE A 597 -4.70 -16.62 3.16
CA PHE A 597 -4.62 -16.56 4.62
C PHE A 597 -3.37 -17.27 5.13
N ILE A 598 -2.69 -16.69 6.11
CA ILE A 598 -1.55 -17.34 6.78
C ILE A 598 -2.06 -18.53 7.57
N THR A 599 -1.53 -19.72 7.28
CA THR A 599 -1.93 -20.98 7.94
C THR A 599 -1.03 -21.33 9.13
N GLY A 600 0.13 -20.70 9.24
CA GLY A 600 1.07 -20.91 10.33
C GLY A 600 2.38 -20.16 10.13
N GLN A 601 3.37 -20.47 10.96
CA GLN A 601 4.74 -19.98 10.86
C GLN A 601 5.70 -21.17 10.89
N THR A 602 6.70 -21.18 10.02
CA THR A 602 7.76 -22.20 10.03
C THR A 602 8.85 -21.85 11.04
N ASN A 603 9.59 -22.87 11.50
CA ASN A 603 10.73 -22.67 12.40
C ASN A 603 12.04 -22.38 11.66
N LEU A 604 12.00 -22.13 10.34
CA LEU A 604 13.18 -21.99 9.49
C LEU A 604 14.08 -20.84 9.96
N VAL A 605 13.52 -19.62 10.03
CA VAL A 605 14.28 -18.41 10.37
C VAL A 605 14.89 -18.52 11.77
N GLU A 606 14.08 -18.91 12.74
CA GLU A 606 14.52 -19.08 14.13
C GLU A 606 15.65 -20.10 14.22
N ARG A 607 15.51 -21.27 13.59
CA ARG A 607 16.50 -22.33 13.71
C ARG A 607 17.83 -21.95 13.04
N LEU A 608 17.80 -21.38 11.84
CA LEU A 608 19.00 -20.95 11.12
C LEU A 608 19.77 -19.89 11.91
N GLN A 609 19.07 -18.89 12.46
CA GLN A 609 19.73 -17.81 13.19
C GLN A 609 20.15 -18.21 14.61
N LYS A 610 19.27 -18.86 15.40
CA LYS A 610 19.58 -19.17 16.80
C LYS A 610 20.56 -20.34 16.94
N LYS A 611 20.33 -21.44 16.21
CA LYS A 611 21.14 -22.68 16.31
C LYS A 611 22.38 -22.63 15.42
N PHE A 612 22.25 -22.20 14.18
CA PHE A 612 23.35 -22.28 13.20
C PHE A 612 24.14 -20.99 13.01
N LYS A 613 23.64 -19.87 13.56
CA LYS A 613 24.21 -18.51 13.39
C LYS A 613 24.34 -18.12 11.91
N LEU A 614 23.39 -18.57 11.09
CA LEU A 614 23.33 -18.26 9.66
C LEU A 614 22.29 -17.15 9.44
N PRO A 615 22.69 -15.95 9.00
CA PRO A 615 21.77 -14.86 8.67
C PRO A 615 20.77 -15.27 7.59
N VAL A 616 19.53 -14.78 7.74
CA VAL A 616 18.42 -15.10 6.84
C VAL A 616 17.84 -13.83 6.24
N TYR A 617 17.87 -13.73 4.91
CA TYR A 617 17.18 -12.70 4.16
C TYR A 617 15.90 -13.28 3.54
N VAL A 618 14.85 -12.46 3.43
CA VAL A 618 13.56 -12.92 2.88
C VAL A 618 13.14 -12.06 1.70
N GLU A 619 12.56 -12.69 0.69
CA GLU A 619 12.13 -12.04 -0.55
C GLU A 619 10.79 -12.55 -1.11
N THR A 620 10.11 -11.82 -1.99
CA THR A 620 10.32 -10.41 -2.34
C THR A 620 9.20 -9.58 -1.73
N PHE A 621 9.56 -8.51 -1.00
CA PHE A 621 8.59 -7.59 -0.41
C PHE A 621 8.13 -6.55 -1.42
N ARG A 622 6.80 -6.34 -1.48
CA ARG A 622 6.09 -5.51 -2.44
C ARG A 622 5.04 -4.65 -1.74
N ASN A 623 4.68 -3.52 -2.32
CA ASN A 623 3.66 -2.62 -1.78
C ASN A 623 2.26 -2.92 -2.31
N GLU A 624 2.15 -3.44 -3.53
CA GLU A 624 0.86 -3.76 -4.16
C GLU A 624 0.03 -4.68 -3.25
N PHE A 625 -1.21 -4.27 -2.93
CA PHE A 625 -2.03 -4.86 -1.87
C PHE A 625 -2.39 -6.35 -2.07
N VAL A 626 -2.25 -6.84 -3.30
CA VAL A 626 -2.48 -8.24 -3.69
C VAL A 626 -1.26 -9.14 -3.43
N SER A 627 -0.13 -8.54 -3.05
CA SER A 627 1.13 -9.25 -2.81
C SER A 627 1.26 -9.81 -1.39
N GLN A 628 0.38 -9.38 -0.47
CA GLN A 628 0.37 -9.79 0.92
C GLN A 628 -0.83 -10.71 1.21
N ALA A 629 -0.69 -11.57 2.22
CA ALA A 629 -1.81 -12.31 2.79
C ALA A 629 -2.82 -11.36 3.47
N TRP A 630 -4.08 -11.79 3.61
CA TRP A 630 -5.13 -11.02 4.28
C TRP A 630 -4.77 -10.62 5.71
N ASP A 631 -4.00 -11.47 6.40
CA ASP A 631 -3.49 -11.24 7.75
C ASP A 631 -2.64 -9.97 7.87
N PHE A 632 -1.99 -9.54 6.79
CA PHE A 632 -1.20 -8.31 6.76
C PHE A 632 -2.03 -7.06 6.42
N PHE A 633 -3.36 -7.20 6.32
CA PHE A 633 -4.31 -6.10 6.14
C PHE A 633 -4.00 -5.21 4.92
N SER A 634 -3.48 -5.82 3.85
CA SER A 634 -3.04 -5.11 2.65
C SER A 634 -2.01 -3.99 2.92
N ASP A 635 -1.23 -4.12 4.00
CA ASP A 635 -0.23 -3.14 4.43
C ASP A 635 1.16 -3.78 4.47
N ALA A 636 2.02 -3.40 3.52
CA ALA A 636 3.39 -3.89 3.45
C ALA A 636 4.22 -3.59 4.71
N THR A 637 3.86 -2.54 5.47
CA THR A 637 4.51 -2.23 6.75
C THR A 637 4.16 -3.26 7.82
N VAL A 638 2.94 -3.81 7.82
CA VAL A 638 2.51 -4.88 8.74
C VAL A 638 3.21 -6.19 8.38
N GLU A 639 3.34 -6.50 7.09
CA GLU A 639 4.11 -7.64 6.60
C GLU A 639 5.58 -7.56 7.05
N LEU A 640 6.23 -6.42 6.83
CA LEU A 640 7.60 -6.15 7.29
C LEU A 640 7.72 -6.29 8.81
N ASN A 641 6.78 -5.68 9.56
CA ASN A 641 6.81 -5.71 11.01
C ASN A 641 6.77 -7.15 11.55
N THR A 642 5.93 -8.00 10.96
CA THR A 642 5.80 -9.40 11.37
C THR A 642 7.07 -10.19 11.05
N HIS A 643 7.62 -10.06 9.84
CA HIS A 643 8.85 -10.78 9.49
C HIS A 643 10.04 -10.35 10.35
N VAL A 644 10.13 -9.07 10.70
CA VAL A 644 11.26 -8.54 11.47
C VAL A 644 11.10 -8.80 12.96
N THR A 645 9.93 -8.58 13.56
CA THR A 645 9.76 -8.70 15.03
C THR A 645 9.37 -10.11 15.49
N LEU A 646 8.63 -10.87 14.68
CA LEU A 646 8.18 -12.22 15.04
C LEU A 646 9.10 -13.31 14.46
N ALA A 647 9.34 -13.31 13.14
CA ALA A 647 10.26 -14.28 12.55
C ALA A 647 11.73 -13.97 12.84
N GLY A 648 12.07 -12.69 13.03
CA GLY A 648 13.42 -12.25 13.37
C GLY A 648 14.39 -12.26 12.19
N VAL A 649 13.93 -11.97 10.96
CA VAL A 649 14.79 -12.00 9.76
C VAL A 649 15.96 -11.01 9.85
N SER A 650 17.11 -11.37 9.29
CA SER A 650 18.32 -10.51 9.27
C SER A 650 18.25 -9.41 8.20
N GLY A 651 17.36 -9.55 7.23
CA GLY A 651 17.17 -8.56 6.17
C GLY A 651 16.01 -8.90 5.25
N THR A 652 15.63 -7.94 4.42
CA THR A 652 14.56 -8.09 3.43
C THR A 652 15.06 -7.66 2.06
N ILE A 653 14.68 -8.40 1.03
CA ILE A 653 14.88 -8.03 -0.37
C ILE A 653 13.56 -7.47 -0.91
N THR A 654 13.55 -6.22 -1.36
CA THR A 654 12.31 -5.49 -1.70
C THR A 654 12.42 -4.69 -3.00
N GLU A 655 11.31 -4.61 -3.73
CA GLU A 655 11.17 -3.72 -4.90
C GLU A 655 10.84 -2.26 -4.50
N PHE A 656 10.51 -2.01 -3.22
CA PHE A 656 10.14 -0.70 -2.67
C PHE A 656 11.00 -0.35 -1.45
N PRO A 657 12.28 0.04 -1.64
CA PRO A 657 13.20 0.31 -0.53
C PRO A 657 12.70 1.36 0.46
N LEU A 658 11.90 2.34 0.00
CA LEU A 658 11.37 3.41 0.86
C LEU A 658 10.51 2.86 1.99
N THR A 659 9.66 1.87 1.71
CA THR A 659 8.77 1.25 2.71
C THR A 659 9.60 0.59 3.81
N ALA A 660 10.59 -0.23 3.43
CA ALA A 660 11.44 -0.94 4.38
C ALA A 660 12.39 -0.01 5.15
N ALA A 661 12.97 0.99 4.49
CA ALA A 661 13.82 1.99 5.13
C ALA A 661 13.04 2.90 6.09
N ARG A 662 11.79 3.25 5.76
CA ARG A 662 10.91 3.97 6.67
C ARG A 662 10.53 3.11 7.88
N TYR A 663 10.22 1.82 7.66
CA TYR A 663 10.02 0.87 8.75
C TYR A 663 11.22 0.84 9.70
N LYS A 664 12.47 0.77 9.21
CA LYS A 664 13.68 0.81 10.07
C LYS A 664 13.76 1.99 11.03
N ARG A 665 13.16 3.13 10.68
CA ARG A 665 13.25 4.39 11.43
C ARG A 665 12.00 4.67 12.28
N ASN A 666 11.01 3.78 12.27
CA ASN A 666 9.77 3.97 13.00
C ASN A 666 10.02 4.06 14.51
N ARG A 667 9.26 4.90 15.21
CA ARG A 667 9.47 5.19 16.64
C ARG A 667 8.87 4.17 17.60
N CYS A 668 8.18 3.16 17.09
CA CYS A 668 7.39 2.24 17.91
C CYS A 668 8.09 0.91 18.18
N VAL A 669 8.91 0.41 17.24
CA VAL A 669 9.54 -0.92 17.42
C VAL A 669 10.53 -0.94 18.59
N ALA A 670 11.18 0.19 18.91
CA ALA A 670 12.08 0.27 20.06
C ALA A 670 11.39 0.64 21.40
N ARG A 671 10.04 0.74 21.43
CA ARG A 671 9.32 1.05 22.68
C ARG A 671 9.24 -0.21 23.55
N GLU A 672 9.32 -0.04 24.87
CA GLU A 672 9.11 -1.13 25.83
C GLU A 672 7.68 -1.69 25.72
N ASP A 673 6.69 -0.80 25.64
CA ASP A 673 5.29 -1.14 25.41
C ASP A 673 4.97 -1.06 23.90
N THR A 674 4.96 -2.22 23.24
CA THR A 674 4.56 -2.31 21.83
C THR A 674 3.09 -1.91 21.67
N PRO A 675 2.78 -0.85 20.89
CA PRO A 675 1.40 -0.44 20.70
C PRO A 675 0.60 -1.48 19.88
N PRO A 676 -0.73 -1.58 20.05
CA PRO A 676 -1.55 -2.63 19.43
C PRO A 676 -1.41 -2.75 17.90
N TYR A 677 -1.23 -1.64 17.20
CA TYR A 677 -1.03 -1.55 15.74
C TYR A 677 0.40 -1.87 15.28
N MET A 678 1.31 -2.21 16.19
CA MET A 678 2.67 -2.69 15.91
C MET A 678 2.95 -4.06 16.52
N ILE A 679 1.93 -4.71 17.11
CA ILE A 679 2.02 -6.12 17.51
C ILE A 679 2.08 -6.95 16.21
N PRO A 680 3.03 -7.89 16.07
CA PRO A 680 3.06 -8.76 14.90
C PRO A 680 1.78 -9.59 14.83
N ILE A 681 1.35 -9.93 13.61
CA ILE A 681 0.13 -10.71 13.43
C ILE A 681 0.26 -12.07 14.12
N GLN A 682 -0.88 -12.64 14.51
CA GLN A 682 -0.93 -14.01 15.01
C GLN A 682 -1.14 -14.95 13.82
N PRO A 683 -0.19 -15.83 13.48
CA PRO A 683 -0.38 -16.79 12.39
C PRO A 683 -1.66 -17.61 12.60
N ALA A 684 -2.45 -17.81 11.55
CA ALA A 684 -3.77 -18.45 11.58
C ALA A 684 -4.85 -17.73 12.41
N GLY A 685 -4.56 -16.59 13.04
CA GLY A 685 -5.52 -15.89 13.90
C GLY A 685 -6.77 -15.40 13.17
N LEU A 686 -6.64 -15.04 11.89
CA LEU A 686 -7.80 -14.66 11.07
C LEU A 686 -8.69 -15.84 10.67
N LEU A 687 -8.12 -17.06 10.59
CA LEU A 687 -8.86 -18.29 10.30
C LEU A 687 -9.72 -18.72 11.49
N GLU A 688 -9.31 -18.41 12.73
CA GLU A 688 -10.10 -18.69 13.93
C GLU A 688 -11.41 -17.92 13.98
N ILE A 689 -11.50 -16.79 13.25
CA ILE A 689 -12.71 -15.96 13.18
C ILE A 689 -13.65 -16.44 12.08
N ALA A 690 -13.15 -17.09 11.04
CA ALA A 690 -13.95 -17.55 9.92
C ALA A 690 -14.88 -18.71 10.31
N SER A 691 -16.05 -18.78 9.68
CA SER A 691 -16.95 -19.92 9.83
C SER A 691 -16.25 -21.21 9.34
N PRO A 692 -16.44 -22.37 10.01
CA PRO A 692 -15.86 -23.64 9.58
C PRO A 692 -16.15 -24.01 8.12
N THR A 693 -17.28 -23.58 7.57
CA THR A 693 -17.67 -23.83 6.18
C THR A 693 -16.96 -22.91 5.17
N SER A 694 -16.27 -21.88 5.66
CA SER A 694 -15.54 -20.89 4.85
C SER A 694 -14.02 -20.99 5.02
N LEU A 695 -13.55 -21.98 5.79
CA LEU A 695 -12.13 -22.27 5.90
C LEU A 695 -11.59 -22.77 4.56
N PRO A 696 -10.41 -22.31 4.15
CA PRO A 696 -9.80 -22.80 2.93
C PRO A 696 -9.42 -24.29 3.07
N PRO A 697 -9.36 -25.04 1.96
CA PRO A 697 -8.94 -26.43 2.01
C PRO A 697 -7.52 -26.54 2.58
N ALA A 698 -7.27 -27.63 3.31
CA ALA A 698 -5.93 -27.94 3.77
C ALA A 698 -5.03 -28.23 2.55
N GLU A 699 -3.94 -27.49 2.44
CA GLU A 699 -2.94 -27.71 1.40
C GLU A 699 -1.91 -28.75 1.82
N ALA A 700 -1.28 -29.41 0.83
CA ALA A 700 -0.16 -30.29 1.10
C ALA A 700 0.99 -29.47 1.71
N PRO A 701 1.69 -30.01 2.72
CA PRO A 701 2.81 -29.29 3.31
C PRO A 701 3.93 -29.09 2.28
N ASN A 702 4.55 -27.91 2.29
CA ASN A 702 5.74 -27.64 1.48
C ASN A 702 6.85 -28.67 1.76
N PRO A 703 7.73 -28.95 0.78
CA PRO A 703 8.81 -29.92 0.94
C PRO A 703 9.80 -29.54 2.07
N VAL A 704 10.55 -30.55 2.51
CA VAL A 704 11.71 -30.37 3.39
C VAL A 704 12.94 -30.39 2.51
N PHE A 705 13.80 -29.39 2.63
CA PHE A 705 15.06 -29.26 1.90
C PHE A 705 16.12 -30.19 2.48
N THR A 706 16.79 -30.96 1.64
CA THR A 706 17.67 -32.08 2.00
C THR A 706 19.08 -31.93 1.43
N ASP A 707 19.99 -32.84 1.78
CA ASP A 707 21.37 -32.83 1.29
C ASP A 707 21.46 -33.00 -0.23
N ALA A 708 20.50 -33.72 -0.82
CA ALA A 708 20.40 -33.92 -2.26
C ALA A 708 20.11 -32.60 -3.00
N ASP A 709 19.39 -31.68 -2.34
CA ASP A 709 19.02 -30.38 -2.91
C ASP A 709 20.17 -29.36 -2.83
N VAL A 710 21.16 -29.61 -1.96
CA VAL A 710 22.39 -28.80 -1.85
C VAL A 710 23.47 -29.23 -2.85
N THR A 711 23.51 -30.54 -3.15
CA THR A 711 24.63 -31.17 -3.84
C THR A 711 24.56 -30.92 -5.34
N GLU A 712 25.51 -30.14 -5.85
CA GLU A 712 25.65 -29.88 -7.29
C GLU A 712 26.99 -30.39 -7.83
N PRO A 713 27.06 -30.76 -9.12
CA PRO A 713 28.34 -31.01 -9.76
C PRO A 713 29.19 -29.73 -9.79
N PRO A 714 30.54 -29.84 -9.76
CA PRO A 714 31.42 -28.69 -9.94
C PRO A 714 31.14 -27.96 -11.26
N LEU A 715 31.37 -26.64 -11.27
CA LEU A 715 31.21 -25.88 -12.51
C LEU A 715 32.09 -26.46 -13.63
N PRO A 716 31.53 -26.61 -14.84
CA PRO A 716 32.25 -27.13 -15.99
C PRO A 716 33.35 -26.17 -16.46
N PRO A 717 34.38 -26.65 -17.18
CA PRO A 717 35.35 -25.78 -17.83
C PRO A 717 34.69 -24.95 -18.95
N VAL A 718 35.29 -23.80 -19.27
CA VAL A 718 34.82 -22.98 -20.38
C VAL A 718 35.09 -23.69 -21.71
N ILE A 719 34.04 -23.94 -22.48
CA ILE A 719 34.16 -24.54 -23.82
C ILE A 719 34.19 -23.40 -24.84
N ALA A 720 35.31 -23.27 -25.56
CA ALA A 720 35.46 -22.24 -26.58
C ALA A 720 34.39 -22.42 -27.67
N ARG A 721 33.64 -21.36 -27.95
CA ARG A 721 32.65 -21.35 -29.03
C ARG A 721 33.38 -21.49 -30.36
N ALA A 722 32.96 -22.44 -31.21
CA ALA A 722 33.44 -22.49 -32.59
C ALA A 722 33.07 -21.16 -33.27
N SER A 723 34.04 -20.49 -33.90
CA SER A 723 33.83 -19.20 -34.56
C SER A 723 32.67 -19.28 -35.55
N ALA A 724 31.55 -18.61 -35.24
CA ALA A 724 30.50 -18.40 -36.21
C ALA A 724 31.03 -17.46 -37.29
N THR A 725 31.07 -17.93 -38.53
CA THR A 725 31.33 -17.09 -39.70
C THR A 725 30.34 -15.93 -39.71
N SER A 726 30.85 -14.69 -39.77
CA SER A 726 30.04 -13.49 -39.90
C SER A 726 29.06 -13.64 -41.07
N PRO A 727 27.77 -13.36 -40.91
CA PRO A 727 26.89 -13.19 -42.06
C PRO A 727 27.38 -11.94 -42.80
N GLY A 728 27.84 -12.11 -44.04
CA GLY A 728 28.17 -10.99 -44.93
C GLY A 728 26.94 -10.11 -45.17
N PRO A 729 27.14 -8.87 -45.67
CA PRO A 729 26.04 -7.94 -45.92
C PRO A 729 25.02 -8.56 -46.88
N LEU A 730 23.73 -8.44 -46.53
CA LEU A 730 22.60 -8.96 -47.31
C LEU A 730 22.67 -8.47 -48.76
N SER A 731 22.80 -9.39 -49.70
CA SER A 731 22.50 -9.14 -51.11
C SER A 731 20.98 -9.07 -51.29
N THR A 732 20.50 -7.91 -51.73
CA THR A 732 19.17 -7.74 -52.30
C THR A 732 19.04 -8.58 -53.57
N ASP A 733 18.42 -9.76 -53.46
CA ASP A 733 17.57 -10.38 -54.48
C ASP A 733 17.35 -11.85 -54.15
N GLN A 734 16.28 -12.14 -53.41
CA GLN A 734 15.60 -13.44 -53.53
C GLN A 734 14.16 -13.33 -53.02
N LYS A 735 13.21 -13.59 -53.94
CA LYS A 735 11.77 -13.63 -53.72
C LYS A 735 11.40 -14.63 -52.61
N ALA A 736 10.59 -14.17 -51.65
CA ALA A 736 9.97 -15.00 -50.63
C ALA A 736 8.98 -16.03 -51.24
N PRO A 737 8.93 -17.29 -50.74
CA PRO A 737 7.84 -18.20 -51.06
C PRO A 737 6.58 -17.81 -50.28
N ASN A 738 5.45 -17.89 -50.97
CA ASN A 738 4.14 -17.44 -50.51
C ASN A 738 3.58 -18.35 -49.39
N GLY A 739 3.53 -17.87 -48.16
CA GLY A 739 3.09 -18.60 -46.96
C GLY A 739 1.62 -18.37 -46.56
N GLN A 740 0.72 -18.15 -47.52
CA GLN A 740 -0.69 -17.83 -47.25
C GLN A 740 -1.58 -19.04 -46.90
N ALA A 741 -1.07 -20.28 -46.84
CA ALA A 741 -1.89 -21.47 -46.61
C ALA A 741 -2.01 -21.94 -45.13
N ARG A 742 -1.31 -21.32 -44.16
CA ARG A 742 -1.35 -21.76 -42.74
C ARG A 742 -2.18 -20.88 -41.80
N VAL A 743 -2.72 -19.76 -42.26
CA VAL A 743 -3.55 -18.85 -41.44
C VAL A 743 -5.05 -19.18 -41.49
N ALA A 744 -5.50 -20.02 -42.44
CA ALA A 744 -6.92 -20.37 -42.56
C ALA A 744 -7.38 -21.50 -41.62
N LEU A 745 -6.48 -22.33 -41.08
CA LEU A 745 -6.87 -23.49 -40.24
C LEU A 745 -7.08 -23.14 -38.76
N SER A 746 -6.43 -22.11 -38.23
CA SER A 746 -6.55 -21.69 -36.82
C SER A 746 -7.80 -20.84 -36.54
N LEU A 747 -8.37 -20.19 -37.56
CA LEU A 747 -9.62 -19.42 -37.44
C LEU A 747 -10.88 -20.29 -37.50
N LEU A 748 -10.82 -21.49 -38.10
CA LEU A 748 -11.94 -22.43 -38.14
C LEU A 748 -12.11 -23.23 -36.85
N LEU A 749 -11.00 -23.52 -36.14
CA LEU A 749 -11.01 -24.24 -34.86
C LEU A 749 -11.50 -23.39 -33.67
N SER A 750 -11.32 -22.07 -33.73
CA SER A 750 -11.81 -21.13 -32.70
C SER A 750 -13.30 -20.77 -32.88
N ALA A 751 -13.83 -20.84 -34.10
CA ALA A 751 -15.26 -20.65 -34.34
C ALA A 751 -16.10 -21.86 -33.88
N LEU A 752 -15.59 -23.09 -34.03
CA LEU A 752 -16.31 -24.30 -33.59
C LEU A 752 -16.41 -24.42 -32.06
N SER A 753 -15.40 -23.97 -31.32
CA SER A 753 -15.42 -24.01 -29.85
C SER A 753 -16.42 -23.03 -29.23
N MET A 754 -16.65 -21.87 -29.87
CA MET A 754 -17.68 -20.92 -29.42
C MET A 754 -19.10 -21.40 -29.70
N VAL A 755 -19.32 -22.15 -30.79
CA VAL A 755 -20.65 -22.72 -31.11
C VAL A 755 -20.99 -23.87 -30.16
N LEU A 756 -20.02 -24.72 -29.79
CA LEU A 756 -20.25 -25.78 -28.79
C LEU A 756 -20.50 -25.23 -27.39
N ALA A 757 -19.80 -24.17 -26.98
CA ALA A 757 -20.03 -23.51 -25.69
C ALA A 757 -21.42 -22.85 -25.62
N SER A 758 -21.93 -22.35 -26.75
CA SER A 758 -23.26 -21.73 -26.84
C SER A 758 -24.40 -22.77 -26.81
N LEU A 759 -24.18 -23.99 -27.33
CA LEU A 759 -25.17 -25.07 -27.26
C LEU A 759 -25.23 -25.75 -25.88
N LEU A 760 -24.13 -25.76 -25.12
CA LEU A 760 -24.09 -26.28 -23.75
C LEU A 760 -24.74 -25.34 -22.72
N LEU A 761 -24.92 -24.06 -23.05
CA LEU A 761 -25.64 -23.09 -22.23
C LEU A 761 -27.17 -23.06 -22.46
N LEU A 762 -27.66 -23.90 -23.39
CA LEU A 762 -29.09 -24.02 -23.73
C LEU A 762 -29.67 -25.43 -23.44
N LEU A 763 -28.99 -26.23 -22.61
CA LEU A 763 -29.47 -27.52 -22.08
C LEU A 763 -29.61 -27.50 -20.55
#